data_AF-A0AAV2EZZ7-F1
#
_entry.id   AF-A0AAV2EZZ7-F1
#
_cell.length_a   1.000
_cell.length_b   1.000
_cell.length_c   1.000
_cell.angle_alpha   90.00
_cell.angle_beta   90.00
_cell.angle_gamma   90.00
#
_symmetry.space_group_name_H-M   'P 1'
#
loop_
_entity.id
_entity.type
_entity.pdbx_description
1 polymer ?
#
loop_
_entity_poly.entity_id
_entity_poly.type
_entity_poly.pdbx_seq_one_letter_code
_entity_poly.pdbx_strand_id
1 'polypeptide(L)'
;MVVPSLNCVTDGAPPSPGDFTPLKSTPPPPHTNQLPRSRRASARIHETKQRQEAKQRLEKERLIRKRVQLLDEPEEQQSSAKKPRVYSRRQDGEGINGVEAKPKAEQQQLPEREREKKDEEVERAMDNAARQIALEMPTSDVLPASGLASGKSAYAQVKDTLRTFNKYYLSFVQEEESRCKKKDTAKKTPNSKSPSKSKSPKSKSPKLKKPGRGVKATKPDTKSTSKRPDLKAVTKMLETNAVMYPKKRIGDLPGIDVGHQFYSRAEMVAIGFHGHWLNGIDYMGMGYQKEYKNYTFPLAVAIVLSGMYEDDLDNADEVTYTGQGGHNLTGDKRQIKDQVMERGNLALKNCVDQSIPVRVIRGHVCKSSYVGKMYTYDGLYRVSRYWAEKGISGFTVFKYALRRLEEQPILTTNQVHFTNGRVPQAISEIRGLVSDDITGGLEDIPIPATNQVDNPPVPPTGFSYLKSIQVAKNVKLPKNTAGCDCRGNCVDPRKCACAKLNGSDFPYVHRDGGRLIEAKDVVFECGPSCGCGPSCVNRSSQRGMKHRLEVFRTPKKGWAVRSWDFIFSGSPVCEYVGVLKKTEDVDTLTGNEYIFDIDCLQTMRGLEGRERRLRDVSLPNGETIPFEESKSDSVPEFCIDAGRSGNVARFINHSCTPNLFVQCVLSSHQDIRLARVVLFAADNIPPLQELTYDYGYVLDSVMGPDGKIKRVQCYCGGADCRKRLY
;
A
#
# COMPACT_ATOMS: atom_id res chain seq x y z
N MET A 1 -25.53 -38.76 -48.19
CA MET A 1 -25.03 -39.07 -49.54
C MET A 1 -23.56 -38.66 -49.60
N VAL A 2 -22.80 -39.23 -50.54
CA VAL A 2 -21.38 -38.95 -50.84
C VAL A 2 -20.40 -39.22 -49.68
N VAL A 3 -19.87 -40.45 -49.69
CA VAL A 3 -18.47 -40.73 -49.30
C VAL A 3 -17.61 -40.55 -50.56
N PRO A 4 -16.27 -40.52 -50.49
CA PRO A 4 -15.57 -41.76 -50.84
C PRO A 4 -14.36 -42.11 -49.96
N SER A 5 -14.04 -43.40 -49.93
CA SER A 5 -12.91 -44.01 -49.21
C SER A 5 -11.97 -44.72 -50.19
N LEU A 6 -10.69 -44.87 -49.83
CA LEU A 6 -9.80 -45.99 -50.22
C LEU A 6 -8.92 -46.32 -48.99
N ASN A 7 -8.71 -47.56 -48.52
CA ASN A 7 -8.30 -48.84 -49.14
C ASN A 7 -6.77 -48.88 -49.40
N CYS A 8 -6.01 -49.97 -49.21
CA CYS A 8 -6.22 -51.38 -48.77
C CYS A 8 -4.80 -52.04 -48.50
N VAL A 9 -4.53 -53.21 -47.88
CA VAL A 9 -5.25 -54.20 -47.02
C VAL A 9 -4.27 -55.29 -46.49
N THR A 10 -4.59 -56.06 -45.42
CA THR A 10 -3.99 -57.39 -44.96
C THR A 10 -2.50 -57.47 -44.56
N ASP A 11 -1.98 -58.48 -43.84
CA ASP A 11 -2.50 -59.45 -42.83
C ASP A 11 -1.33 -60.08 -42.03
N GLY A 12 -1.60 -60.74 -40.89
CA GLY A 12 -0.61 -61.58 -40.17
C GLY A 12 -1.13 -62.19 -38.85
N ALA A 13 -1.29 -63.52 -38.80
CA ALA A 13 -1.90 -64.26 -37.68
C ALA A 13 -0.87 -65.05 -36.82
N PRO A 14 -1.24 -65.57 -35.62
CA PRO A 14 -0.28 -65.95 -34.57
C PRO A 14 -0.17 -67.48 -34.32
N PRO A 15 0.73 -67.90 -33.39
CA PRO A 15 0.57 -69.11 -32.59
C PRO A 15 0.17 -68.82 -31.13
N SER A 16 -0.31 -69.84 -30.43
CA SER A 16 -0.72 -69.84 -29.00
C SER A 16 -0.16 -71.08 -28.28
N PRO A 17 -0.67 -71.49 -27.11
CA PRO A 17 -0.33 -70.98 -25.78
C PRO A 17 0.50 -71.98 -24.95
N GLY A 18 0.87 -71.60 -23.72
CA GLY A 18 1.49 -72.50 -22.74
C GLY A 18 1.13 -72.15 -21.30
N ASP A 19 0.42 -73.04 -20.62
CA ASP A 19 0.11 -72.93 -19.19
C ASP A 19 1.32 -73.28 -18.30
N PHE A 20 1.36 -72.70 -17.09
CA PHE A 20 1.42 -73.45 -15.83
C PHE A 20 1.10 -72.53 -14.64
N THR A 21 0.67 -73.11 -13.51
CA THR A 21 -0.08 -72.40 -12.45
C THR A 21 0.68 -72.40 -11.09
N PRO A 22 0.12 -72.06 -9.90
CA PRO A 22 0.82 -71.14 -8.98
C PRO A 22 1.32 -71.79 -7.67
N LEU A 23 2.15 -71.06 -6.91
CA LEU A 23 2.61 -71.46 -5.57
C LEU A 23 2.18 -70.47 -4.47
N LYS A 24 1.83 -71.01 -3.29
CA LYS A 24 1.26 -70.28 -2.15
C LYS A 24 2.20 -70.28 -0.92
N SER A 25 2.32 -69.09 -0.32
CA SER A 25 2.45 -68.77 1.13
C SER A 25 2.99 -69.79 2.15
N THR A 26 3.89 -69.32 3.03
CA THR A 26 4.13 -69.83 4.41
C THR A 26 4.74 -68.69 5.29
N PRO A 27 4.85 -68.78 6.63
CA PRO A 27 4.50 -67.64 7.53
C PRO A 27 5.68 -66.84 8.17
N PRO A 28 5.40 -65.76 8.94
CA PRO A 28 6.41 -64.80 9.45
C PRO A 28 6.84 -64.99 10.92
N PRO A 29 7.96 -64.36 11.33
CA PRO A 29 8.10 -63.74 12.65
C PRO A 29 8.77 -62.33 12.57
N PRO A 30 9.15 -61.65 13.68
CA PRO A 30 8.29 -60.75 14.44
C PRO A 30 8.77 -59.27 14.47
N HIS A 31 8.00 -58.38 15.10
CA HIS A 31 8.33 -56.96 15.23
C HIS A 31 9.52 -56.67 16.17
N THR A 32 10.41 -55.76 15.75
CA THR A 32 11.30 -55.00 16.66
C THR A 32 11.34 -53.52 16.28
N ASN A 33 11.27 -52.63 17.26
CA ASN A 33 11.09 -51.19 17.09
C ASN A 33 12.46 -50.46 17.06
N GLN A 34 12.81 -49.74 15.98
CA GLN A 34 14.00 -48.86 15.94
C GLN A 34 13.78 -47.58 15.11
N LEU A 35 14.45 -46.50 15.53
CA LEU A 35 14.27 -45.13 15.04
C LEU A 35 14.88 -44.89 13.63
N PRO A 36 14.33 -43.94 12.84
CA PRO A 36 14.85 -43.63 11.49
C PRO A 36 16.21 -42.95 11.54
N ARG A 37 17.21 -43.53 10.85
CA ARG A 37 18.54 -42.95 10.68
C ARG A 37 18.53 -41.74 9.74
N SER A 38 19.26 -40.67 10.09
CA SER A 38 19.43 -39.51 9.21
C SER A 38 20.32 -39.82 8.00
N ARG A 39 20.02 -39.21 6.86
CA ARG A 39 20.82 -39.34 5.62
C ARG A 39 22.02 -38.39 5.68
N ARG A 40 23.24 -38.93 5.58
CA ARG A 40 24.47 -38.14 5.49
C ARG A 40 24.54 -37.39 4.15
N ALA A 41 24.59 -36.06 4.19
CA ALA A 41 24.99 -35.26 3.03
C ALA A 41 26.51 -35.36 2.79
N SER A 42 26.96 -35.25 1.54
CA SER A 42 28.37 -35.49 1.17
C SER A 42 29.29 -34.33 1.55
N ALA A 43 30.33 -34.61 2.36
CA ALA A 43 31.28 -33.62 2.89
C ALA A 43 31.92 -32.70 1.83
N ARG A 44 32.18 -33.20 0.61
CA ARG A 44 32.75 -32.42 -0.51
C ARG A 44 31.99 -31.12 -0.81
N ILE A 45 30.66 -31.11 -0.66
CA ILE A 45 29.84 -29.92 -0.95
C ILE A 45 30.11 -28.83 0.10
N HIS A 46 30.21 -29.22 1.36
CA HIS A 46 30.44 -28.29 2.48
C HIS A 46 31.85 -27.68 2.41
N GLU A 47 32.86 -28.51 2.10
CA GLU A 47 34.25 -28.05 1.96
C GLU A 47 34.42 -27.11 0.75
N THR A 48 33.76 -27.42 -0.38
CA THR A 48 33.80 -26.55 -1.58
C THR A 48 33.16 -25.18 -1.30
N LYS A 49 32.01 -25.17 -0.60
CA LYS A 49 31.32 -23.93 -0.18
C LYS A 49 32.19 -23.09 0.75
N GLN A 50 32.80 -23.71 1.77
CA GLN A 50 33.72 -23.02 2.68
C GLN A 50 34.95 -22.44 1.97
N ARG A 51 35.51 -23.14 0.97
CA ARG A 51 36.61 -22.61 0.14
C ARG A 51 36.18 -21.41 -0.73
N GLN A 52 34.94 -21.36 -1.22
CA GLN A 52 34.40 -20.18 -1.92
C GLN A 52 34.18 -19.01 -0.95
N GLU A 53 33.54 -19.24 0.20
CA GLU A 53 33.30 -18.22 1.22
C GLU A 53 34.61 -17.62 1.77
N ALA A 54 35.65 -18.45 1.97
CA ALA A 54 36.98 -18.00 2.36
C ALA A 54 37.66 -17.12 1.28
N LYS A 55 37.57 -17.49 0.00
CA LYS A 55 38.07 -16.66 -1.10
C LYS A 55 37.36 -15.30 -1.17
N GLN A 56 36.03 -15.29 -1.03
CA GLN A 56 35.23 -14.06 -1.04
C GLN A 56 35.56 -13.13 0.14
N ARG A 57 35.85 -13.68 1.34
CA ARG A 57 36.35 -12.88 2.47
C ARG A 57 37.70 -12.23 2.18
N LEU A 58 38.68 -13.01 1.69
CA LEU A 58 40.01 -12.50 1.32
C LEU A 58 39.95 -11.41 0.23
N GLU A 59 39.07 -11.58 -0.77
CA GLU A 59 38.87 -10.58 -1.82
C GLU A 59 38.21 -9.30 -1.29
N LYS A 60 37.22 -9.43 -0.39
CA LYS A 60 36.58 -8.29 0.30
C LYS A 60 37.60 -7.53 1.18
N GLU A 61 38.42 -8.22 1.96
CA GLU A 61 39.47 -7.59 2.77
C GLU A 61 40.52 -6.89 1.90
N ARG A 62 40.91 -7.49 0.77
CA ARG A 62 41.81 -6.85 -0.20
C ARG A 62 41.21 -5.59 -0.82
N LEU A 63 39.90 -5.58 -1.13
CA LEU A 63 39.20 -4.36 -1.58
C LEU A 63 39.17 -3.29 -0.48
N ILE A 64 38.90 -3.67 0.78
CA ILE A 64 38.87 -2.74 1.91
C ILE A 64 40.25 -2.11 2.12
N ARG A 65 41.34 -2.90 2.13
CA ARG A 65 42.71 -2.36 2.25
C ARG A 65 43.07 -1.41 1.10
N LYS A 66 42.72 -1.75 -0.15
CA LYS A 66 42.90 -0.83 -1.28
C LYS A 66 42.08 0.46 -1.15
N ARG A 67 40.89 0.39 -0.52
CA ARG A 67 40.03 1.56 -0.33
C ARG A 67 40.53 2.48 0.79
N VAL A 68 41.16 1.93 1.83
CA VAL A 68 41.85 2.72 2.87
C VAL A 68 43.09 3.40 2.28
N GLN A 69 43.93 2.68 1.52
CA GLN A 69 45.09 3.28 0.84
C GLN A 69 44.74 4.41 -0.14
N LEU A 70 43.51 4.44 -0.68
CA LEU A 70 43.01 5.52 -1.54
C LEU A 70 42.35 6.69 -0.77
N LEU A 71 42.38 6.65 0.57
CA LEU A 71 41.92 7.73 1.46
C LEU A 71 43.06 8.39 2.25
N ASP A 72 44.23 7.75 2.31
CA ASP A 72 45.44 8.24 2.98
C ASP A 72 46.41 9.00 2.03
N GLU A 73 46.09 9.11 0.74
CA GLU A 73 46.90 9.87 -0.25
C GLU A 73 46.55 11.37 -0.20
N PRO A 74 47.51 12.28 0.10
CA PRO A 74 47.26 13.72 0.12
C PRO A 74 47.22 14.32 -1.29
N GLU A 75 46.20 15.13 -1.60
CA GLU A 75 46.07 15.79 -2.91
C GLU A 75 47.12 16.89 -3.14
N GLU A 76 48.19 16.58 -3.90
CA GLU A 76 49.08 17.62 -4.43
C GLU A 76 48.39 18.44 -5.54
N GLN A 77 47.98 19.66 -5.20
CA GLN A 77 47.38 20.59 -6.17
C GLN A 77 48.44 21.24 -7.08
N GLN A 78 48.28 21.08 -8.40
CA GLN A 78 49.13 21.76 -9.38
C GLN A 78 48.87 23.28 -9.41
N SER A 79 49.84 24.08 -8.93
CA SER A 79 49.97 25.48 -9.32
C SER A 79 51.45 25.87 -9.48
N SER A 80 51.74 26.76 -10.42
CA SER A 80 53.10 26.92 -10.97
C SER A 80 53.76 28.26 -10.63
N ALA A 81 55.06 28.21 -10.30
CA ALA A 81 56.01 29.33 -10.15
C ALA A 81 55.77 30.27 -8.93
N LYS A 82 56.80 30.81 -8.23
CA LYS A 82 58.27 30.81 -8.44
C LYS A 82 59.02 30.88 -7.09
N LYS A 83 60.32 30.53 -7.08
CA LYS A 83 61.22 30.50 -5.89
C LYS A 83 61.65 31.91 -5.43
N PRO A 84 62.17 32.08 -4.18
CA PRO A 84 63.61 31.87 -3.93
C PRO A 84 63.97 31.06 -2.65
N ARG A 85 65.27 30.77 -2.47
CA ARG A 85 65.91 30.16 -1.28
C ARG A 85 66.57 31.26 -0.41
N VAL A 86 66.92 30.98 0.87
CA VAL A 86 68.31 30.91 1.43
C VAL A 86 68.37 30.96 2.98
N TYR A 87 69.04 29.94 3.57
CA TYR A 87 69.77 29.82 4.85
C TYR A 87 69.56 30.71 6.12
N SER A 88 69.28 30.02 7.25
CA SER A 88 69.88 30.15 8.62
C SER A 88 69.76 31.49 9.40
N ARG A 89 69.86 31.57 10.75
CA ARG A 89 70.84 30.95 11.69
C ARG A 89 70.46 31.22 13.18
N ARG A 90 70.88 30.33 14.11
CA ARG A 90 71.11 30.47 15.59
C ARG A 90 70.31 31.51 16.43
N GLN A 91 69.85 31.07 17.60
CA GLN A 91 70.46 31.33 18.94
C GLN A 91 69.91 30.25 19.90
N ASP A 92 70.73 29.50 20.64
CA ASP A 92 71.52 29.83 21.84
C ASP A 92 70.62 29.97 23.09
N GLY A 93 71.07 29.52 24.26
CA GLY A 93 70.23 29.46 25.47
C GLY A 93 71.02 29.43 26.79
N GLU A 94 70.31 29.70 27.87
CA GLU A 94 70.81 29.72 29.26
C GLU A 94 69.81 28.98 30.18
N GLY A 95 70.28 28.52 31.35
CA GLY A 95 69.49 27.69 32.27
C GLY A 95 69.45 28.24 33.69
N ILE A 96 68.49 27.75 34.49
CA ILE A 96 68.36 28.03 35.92
C ILE A 96 68.13 26.70 36.67
N ASN A 97 68.71 26.57 37.87
CA ASN A 97 68.62 25.37 38.71
C ASN A 97 67.20 25.15 39.27
N GLY A 98 66.83 23.88 39.48
CA GLY A 98 65.49 23.49 39.94
C GLY A 98 65.36 23.17 41.43
N VAL A 99 64.13 22.89 41.86
CA VAL A 99 63.75 22.42 43.21
C VAL A 99 62.64 21.36 43.09
N GLU A 100 62.76 20.30 43.88
CA GLU A 100 61.77 19.26 44.27
C GLU A 100 60.64 18.84 43.29
N ALA A 101 60.65 17.56 42.89
CA ALA A 101 59.48 16.87 42.37
C ALA A 101 58.89 15.90 43.41
N LYS A 102 57.61 16.08 43.78
CA LYS A 102 56.81 15.07 44.49
C LYS A 102 55.99 14.25 43.47
N PRO A 103 55.75 12.94 43.72
CA PRO A 103 55.17 12.06 42.71
C PRO A 103 53.70 12.40 42.41
N LYS A 104 53.34 12.35 41.12
CA LYS A 104 51.94 12.21 40.68
C LYS A 104 51.68 10.74 40.36
N ALA A 105 50.49 10.26 40.73
CA ALA A 105 50.13 8.86 40.65
C ALA A 105 50.06 8.34 39.20
N GLU A 106 50.35 7.05 39.03
CA GLU A 106 50.10 6.33 37.79
C GLU A 106 48.59 6.29 37.50
N GLN A 107 48.19 6.71 36.30
CA GLN A 107 46.91 6.32 35.72
C GLN A 107 47.19 5.29 34.63
N GLN A 108 46.93 4.02 34.95
CA GLN A 108 47.06 2.91 34.02
C GLN A 108 46.12 3.12 32.81
N GLN A 109 46.69 3.30 31.62
CA GLN A 109 45.89 3.36 30.40
C GLN A 109 45.45 1.94 30.03
N LEU A 110 44.19 1.63 30.29
CA LEU A 110 43.54 0.41 29.77
C LEU A 110 43.70 0.36 28.22
N PRO A 111 44.12 -0.78 27.66
CA PRO A 111 44.42 -0.91 26.24
C PRO A 111 43.16 -0.69 25.38
N GLU A 112 43.38 -0.20 24.16
CA GLU A 112 42.35 0.31 23.27
C GLU A 112 41.19 -0.67 23.03
N ARG A 113 41.50 -1.95 22.82
CA ARG A 113 40.52 -3.06 22.67
C ARG A 113 39.64 -3.32 23.90
N GLU A 114 40.03 -2.89 25.09
CA GLU A 114 39.19 -2.96 26.29
C GLU A 114 38.30 -1.74 26.45
N ARG A 115 38.62 -0.62 25.77
CA ARG A 115 37.70 0.52 25.63
C ARG A 115 36.62 0.19 24.62
N GLU A 116 36.99 -0.25 23.41
CA GLU A 116 36.05 -0.68 22.36
C GLU A 116 35.00 -1.67 22.89
N LYS A 117 35.43 -2.68 23.67
CA LYS A 117 34.53 -3.65 24.30
C LYS A 117 33.60 -3.05 25.36
N LYS A 118 34.08 -2.12 26.18
CA LYS A 118 33.25 -1.44 27.20
C LYS A 118 32.26 -0.49 26.55
N ASP A 119 32.65 0.18 25.48
CA ASP A 119 31.78 1.05 24.69
C ASP A 119 30.69 0.22 23.98
N GLU A 120 31.03 -0.97 23.43
CA GLU A 120 30.04 -1.94 22.94
C GLU A 120 29.10 -2.46 24.05
N GLU A 121 29.62 -2.75 25.25
CA GLU A 121 28.82 -3.27 26.36
C GLU A 121 27.85 -2.22 26.91
N VAL A 122 28.28 -0.95 27.01
CA VAL A 122 27.43 0.20 27.35
C VAL A 122 26.39 0.45 26.26
N GLU A 123 26.76 0.43 24.98
CA GLU A 123 25.80 0.59 23.88
C GLU A 123 24.72 -0.51 23.91
N ARG A 124 25.09 -1.78 24.11
CA ARG A 124 24.12 -2.88 24.25
C ARG A 124 23.23 -2.71 25.48
N ALA A 125 23.76 -2.23 26.61
CA ALA A 125 22.96 -1.94 27.80
C ALA A 125 21.93 -0.82 27.52
N MET A 126 22.31 0.23 26.79
CA MET A 126 21.39 1.31 26.40
C MET A 126 20.37 0.88 25.33
N ASP A 127 20.75 0.02 24.38
CA ASP A 127 19.83 -0.55 23.38
C ASP A 127 18.84 -1.53 24.02
N ASN A 128 19.25 -2.27 25.06
CA ASN A 128 18.37 -3.11 25.88
C ASN A 128 17.42 -2.24 26.72
N ALA A 129 17.89 -1.16 27.33
CA ALA A 129 17.03 -0.21 28.04
C ALA A 129 16.01 0.45 27.10
N ALA A 130 16.40 0.83 25.88
CA ALA A 130 15.49 1.35 24.87
C ALA A 130 14.44 0.29 24.41
N ARG A 131 14.82 -0.99 24.32
CA ARG A 131 13.88 -2.10 24.09
C ARG A 131 12.93 -2.30 25.28
N GLN A 132 13.40 -2.28 26.51
CA GLN A 132 12.55 -2.34 27.72
C GLN A 132 11.55 -1.18 27.75
N ILE A 133 12.00 0.06 27.48
CA ILE A 133 11.11 1.22 27.36
C ILE A 133 10.06 1.04 26.25
N ALA A 134 10.39 0.39 25.13
CA ALA A 134 9.41 0.08 24.08
C ALA A 134 8.38 -0.99 24.48
N LEU A 135 8.73 -1.91 25.40
CA LEU A 135 7.91 -3.04 25.83
C LEU A 135 7.10 -2.79 27.11
N GLU A 136 7.62 -2.00 28.04
CA GLU A 136 7.06 -1.74 29.38
C GLU A 136 6.11 -0.53 29.43
N MET A 137 6.02 0.25 28.36
CA MET A 137 5.07 1.37 28.27
C MET A 137 3.62 0.84 28.35
N PRO A 138 2.73 1.44 29.19
CA PRO A 138 1.44 0.84 29.46
C PRO A 138 0.59 0.60 28.20
N THR A 139 0.23 -0.66 27.99
CA THR A 139 -0.95 -1.07 27.21
C THR A 139 -2.22 -0.69 27.97
N SER A 140 -2.38 0.61 28.22
CA SER A 140 -3.64 1.14 28.73
C SER A 140 -4.73 0.88 27.70
N ASP A 141 -5.80 0.20 28.12
CA ASP A 141 -6.94 -0.20 27.31
C ASP A 141 -7.82 1.01 26.93
N VAL A 142 -7.21 1.97 26.23
CA VAL A 142 -7.91 2.99 25.47
C VAL A 142 -8.48 2.31 24.22
N LEU A 143 -9.59 1.58 24.44
CA LEU A 143 -10.59 1.34 23.41
C LEU A 143 -10.88 2.67 22.69
N PRO A 144 -11.05 2.67 21.36
CA PRO A 144 -11.22 3.90 20.60
C PRO A 144 -12.44 4.69 21.11
N ALA A 145 -12.27 6.01 21.26
CA ALA A 145 -13.32 6.91 21.73
C ALA A 145 -14.35 7.24 20.63
N SER A 146 -14.86 6.20 19.96
CA SER A 146 -15.96 6.24 18.99
C SER A 146 -16.78 4.95 19.10
N GLY A 147 -18.08 5.02 18.87
CA GLY A 147 -19.08 4.05 19.34
C GLY A 147 -19.16 2.71 18.61
N LEU A 148 -18.04 2.05 18.30
CA LEU A 148 -18.02 0.63 17.90
C LEU A 148 -16.99 -0.16 18.71
N ALA A 149 -17.46 -0.80 19.78
CA ALA A 149 -16.73 -1.86 20.48
C ALA A 149 -16.73 -3.17 19.65
N SER A 150 -16.23 -3.12 18.41
CA SER A 150 -16.07 -4.30 17.57
C SER A 150 -14.80 -5.05 17.93
N GLY A 151 -14.88 -6.36 18.15
CA GLY A 151 -13.73 -7.25 18.39
C GLY A 151 -12.82 -7.48 17.16
N LYS A 152 -12.67 -6.48 16.29
CA LYS A 152 -11.74 -6.45 15.15
C LYS A 152 -10.30 -6.27 15.67
N SER A 153 -9.33 -7.00 15.13
CA SER A 153 -7.90 -6.76 15.43
C SER A 153 -7.45 -5.34 15.07
N ALA A 154 -6.33 -4.90 15.65
CA ALA A 154 -5.72 -3.61 15.31
C ALA A 154 -5.38 -3.49 13.81
N TYR A 155 -5.01 -4.58 13.14
CA TYR A 155 -4.79 -4.61 11.68
C TYR A 155 -6.07 -4.26 10.90
N ALA A 156 -7.21 -4.82 11.29
CA ALA A 156 -8.49 -4.50 10.68
C ALA A 156 -8.92 -3.05 10.99
N GLN A 157 -8.67 -2.56 12.20
CA GLN A 157 -8.94 -1.16 12.57
C GLN A 157 -8.11 -0.16 11.74
N VAL A 158 -6.79 -0.36 11.63
CA VAL A 158 -5.89 0.43 10.75
C VAL A 158 -6.43 0.45 9.32
N LYS A 159 -6.87 -0.71 8.83
CA LYS A 159 -7.40 -0.89 7.48
C LYS A 159 -8.68 -0.08 7.24
N ASP A 160 -9.63 -0.14 8.18
CA ASP A 160 -10.90 0.57 8.08
C ASP A 160 -10.75 2.09 8.31
N THR A 161 -9.79 2.53 9.13
CA THR A 161 -9.41 3.95 9.22
C THR A 161 -8.80 4.47 7.91
N LEU A 162 -7.93 3.69 7.23
CA LEU A 162 -7.39 4.06 5.91
C LEU A 162 -8.48 4.10 4.83
N ARG A 163 -9.47 3.20 4.87
CA ARG A 163 -10.65 3.24 3.98
C ARG A 163 -11.49 4.50 4.21
N THR A 164 -11.75 4.85 5.47
CA THR A 164 -12.48 6.07 5.85
C THR A 164 -11.76 7.33 5.37
N PHE A 165 -10.44 7.40 5.54
CA PHE A 165 -9.62 8.48 5.00
C PHE A 165 -9.72 8.55 3.46
N ASN A 166 -9.59 7.42 2.76
CA ASN A 166 -9.65 7.37 1.30
C ASN A 166 -11.03 7.79 0.76
N LYS A 167 -12.12 7.44 1.44
CA LYS A 167 -13.49 7.92 1.15
C LYS A 167 -13.59 9.44 1.25
N TYR A 168 -13.17 10.05 2.36
CA TYR A 168 -13.19 11.52 2.50
C TYR A 168 -12.28 12.22 1.49
N TYR A 169 -11.11 11.65 1.23
CA TYR A 169 -10.17 12.11 0.21
C TYR A 169 -10.80 12.12 -1.19
N LEU A 170 -11.51 11.06 -1.59
CA LEU A 170 -12.18 10.98 -2.88
C LEU A 170 -13.37 11.93 -2.99
N SER A 171 -14.18 12.12 -1.95
CA SER A 171 -15.24 13.16 -1.96
C SER A 171 -14.65 14.57 -2.10
N PHE A 172 -13.52 14.85 -1.43
CA PHE A 172 -12.84 16.14 -1.59
C PHE A 172 -12.13 16.31 -2.94
N VAL A 173 -11.77 15.23 -3.64
CA VAL A 173 -11.34 15.27 -5.04
C VAL A 173 -12.52 15.63 -5.95
N GLN A 174 -13.71 15.05 -5.75
CA GLN A 174 -14.93 15.38 -6.51
C GLN A 174 -15.33 16.86 -6.36
N GLU A 175 -15.23 17.42 -5.15
CA GLU A 175 -15.42 18.85 -4.91
C GLU A 175 -14.45 19.71 -5.73
N GLU A 176 -13.15 19.40 -5.70
CA GLU A 176 -12.13 20.22 -6.36
C GLU A 176 -12.18 20.08 -7.89
N GLU A 177 -12.49 18.89 -8.44
CA GLU A 177 -12.81 18.70 -9.85
C GLU A 177 -13.97 19.61 -10.27
N SER A 178 -15.06 19.61 -9.49
CA SER A 178 -16.24 20.44 -9.73
C SER A 178 -15.94 21.94 -9.60
N ARG A 179 -15.09 22.32 -8.64
CA ARG A 179 -14.64 23.71 -8.41
C ARG A 179 -13.72 24.22 -9.52
N CYS A 180 -12.91 23.36 -10.13
CA CYS A 180 -12.08 23.73 -11.27
C CYS A 180 -12.94 23.90 -12.53
N LYS A 181 -13.80 22.93 -12.85
CA LYS A 181 -14.74 22.99 -13.98
C LYS A 181 -15.57 24.29 -13.98
N LYS A 182 -16.10 24.71 -12.82
CA LYS A 182 -16.84 25.99 -12.65
C LYS A 182 -16.02 27.25 -13.01
N LYS A 183 -14.70 27.24 -12.77
CA LYS A 183 -13.80 28.37 -13.10
C LYS A 183 -13.47 28.41 -14.60
N ASP A 184 -13.32 27.26 -15.24
CA ASP A 184 -13.07 27.18 -16.68
C ASP A 184 -14.30 27.55 -17.51
N THR A 185 -15.52 27.28 -17.02
CA THR A 185 -16.74 27.83 -17.62
C THR A 185 -16.85 29.35 -17.47
N ALA A 186 -16.53 29.89 -16.28
CA ALA A 186 -16.58 31.33 -16.03
C ALA A 186 -15.54 32.14 -16.84
N LYS A 187 -14.41 31.51 -17.22
CA LYS A 187 -13.42 32.09 -18.14
C LYS A 187 -13.83 32.05 -19.62
N LYS A 188 -14.85 31.27 -19.99
CA LYS A 188 -15.27 31.05 -21.38
C LYS A 188 -16.49 31.86 -21.81
N THR A 189 -17.16 32.56 -20.90
CA THR A 189 -18.22 33.54 -21.23
C THR A 189 -17.59 34.90 -21.59
N PRO A 190 -17.75 35.41 -22.83
CA PRO A 190 -17.31 36.76 -23.20
C PRO A 190 -18.23 37.83 -22.59
N ASN A 191 -17.71 39.06 -22.45
CA ASN A 191 -18.41 40.18 -21.79
C ASN A 191 -19.76 40.56 -22.44
N SER A 192 -20.86 40.13 -21.84
CA SER A 192 -22.22 40.61 -22.17
C SER A 192 -22.51 41.95 -21.47
N LYS A 193 -22.26 43.05 -22.21
CA LYS A 193 -22.75 44.44 -22.03
C LYS A 193 -23.39 44.81 -20.67
N SER A 194 -22.70 45.63 -19.88
CA SER A 194 -23.28 46.37 -18.76
C SER A 194 -24.25 47.48 -19.23
N PRO A 195 -25.42 47.68 -18.60
CA PRO A 195 -26.29 48.81 -18.90
C PRO A 195 -25.75 50.15 -18.36
N SER A 196 -26.14 51.22 -19.08
CA SER A 196 -25.98 52.67 -18.84
C SER A 196 -25.55 53.19 -17.46
N LYS A 197 -24.57 54.11 -17.47
CA LYS A 197 -24.32 55.08 -16.37
C LYS A 197 -25.30 56.25 -16.42
N SER A 198 -25.73 56.74 -15.25
CA SER A 198 -26.15 58.14 -15.05
C SER A 198 -24.95 59.03 -14.64
N LYS A 199 -25.11 60.35 -14.77
CA LYS A 199 -24.17 61.43 -14.33
C LYS A 199 -24.87 62.16 -13.14
N SER A 200 -24.29 63.04 -12.30
CA SER A 200 -23.10 63.93 -12.28
C SER A 200 -22.85 64.36 -10.80
N PRO A 201 -22.11 65.45 -10.41
CA PRO A 201 -21.02 66.20 -11.05
C PRO A 201 -19.78 66.55 -10.16
N LYS A 202 -18.61 66.67 -10.82
CA LYS A 202 -17.44 67.57 -10.61
C LYS A 202 -17.29 68.46 -9.34
N SER A 203 -16.09 68.40 -8.73
CA SER A 203 -15.17 69.54 -8.43
C SER A 203 -13.81 68.99 -7.92
N LYS A 204 -12.65 69.65 -7.94
CA LYS A 204 -12.08 70.80 -8.71
C LYS A 204 -10.56 70.56 -8.85
N SER A 205 -9.93 71.06 -9.92
CA SER A 205 -8.46 71.03 -10.19
C SER A 205 -7.75 72.26 -9.53
N PRO A 206 -6.44 72.60 -9.70
CA PRO A 206 -5.41 72.06 -10.64
C PRO A 206 -3.88 72.07 -10.22
N LYS A 207 -3.01 71.49 -11.08
CA LYS A 207 -1.58 71.88 -11.38
C LYS A 207 -0.50 71.65 -10.27
N LEU A 208 0.80 71.41 -10.55
CA LEU A 208 1.61 71.09 -11.75
C LEU A 208 3.02 70.52 -11.35
N LYS A 209 3.71 69.82 -12.28
CA LYS A 209 5.20 69.66 -12.47
C LYS A 209 5.85 68.26 -12.27
N LYS A 210 6.06 67.58 -13.41
CA LYS A 210 7.36 67.07 -13.93
C LYS A 210 8.04 65.85 -13.21
N PRO A 211 9.00 65.13 -13.86
CA PRO A 211 8.69 63.72 -14.14
C PRO A 211 9.77 62.64 -13.86
N GLY A 212 9.31 61.40 -13.66
CA GLY A 212 9.79 60.25 -14.42
C GLY A 212 11.07 59.50 -13.98
N ARG A 213 10.87 58.35 -13.33
CA ARG A 213 11.26 57.04 -13.89
C ARG A 213 10.38 55.94 -13.27
N GLY A 214 10.13 54.87 -14.04
CA GLY A 214 9.01 53.96 -13.76
C GLY A 214 9.38 52.71 -12.97
N VAL A 215 8.63 52.43 -11.90
CA VAL A 215 8.47 51.07 -11.36
C VAL A 215 7.06 50.60 -11.72
N LYS A 216 6.94 49.60 -12.60
CA LYS A 216 5.66 48.93 -12.85
C LYS A 216 5.33 48.03 -11.66
N ALA A 217 4.50 48.53 -10.74
CA ALA A 217 3.93 47.69 -9.69
C ALA A 217 3.11 46.56 -10.33
N THR A 218 3.64 45.34 -10.32
CA THR A 218 2.92 44.14 -10.72
C THR A 218 1.77 43.93 -9.76
N LYS A 219 0.52 43.97 -10.26
CA LYS A 219 -0.64 43.58 -9.47
C LYS A 219 -0.44 42.15 -8.95
N PRO A 220 -0.76 41.85 -7.68
CA PRO A 220 -0.65 40.49 -7.17
C PRO A 220 -1.59 39.58 -7.95
N ASP A 221 -1.00 38.64 -8.68
CA ASP A 221 -1.70 37.62 -9.44
C ASP A 221 -2.42 36.71 -8.43
N THR A 222 -3.74 36.86 -8.28
CA THR A 222 -4.55 36.08 -7.33
C THR A 222 -4.75 34.66 -7.85
N LYS A 223 -3.64 33.91 -7.89
CA LYS A 223 -3.56 32.48 -8.18
C LYS A 223 -4.39 31.71 -7.17
N SER A 224 -5.66 31.52 -7.53
CA SER A 224 -6.65 30.67 -6.89
C SER A 224 -6.00 29.41 -6.32
N THR A 225 -5.79 29.36 -5.01
CA THR A 225 -5.15 28.23 -4.33
C THR A 225 -5.94 26.94 -4.56
N SER A 226 -5.22 25.86 -4.88
CA SER A 226 -5.79 24.52 -4.91
C SER A 226 -6.00 24.06 -3.47
N LYS A 227 -7.21 23.62 -3.09
CA LYS A 227 -7.42 23.08 -1.74
C LYS A 227 -6.98 21.62 -1.73
N ARG A 228 -5.84 21.35 -1.12
CA ARG A 228 -5.25 20.01 -0.88
C ARG A 228 -6.32 19.01 -0.37
N PRO A 229 -6.82 18.07 -1.21
CA PRO A 229 -7.89 17.15 -0.81
C PRO A 229 -7.46 16.19 0.31
N ASP A 230 -6.17 15.84 0.30
CA ASP A 230 -5.48 15.06 1.33
C ASP A 230 -5.52 15.75 2.70
N LEU A 231 -5.34 17.08 2.75
CA LEU A 231 -5.43 17.83 4.00
C LEU A 231 -6.88 18.08 4.43
N LYS A 232 -7.80 18.32 3.49
CA LYS A 232 -9.26 18.36 3.77
C LYS A 232 -9.74 17.05 4.41
N ALA A 233 -9.26 15.90 3.89
CA ALA A 233 -9.58 14.58 4.43
C ALA A 233 -9.06 14.40 5.87
N VAL A 234 -7.83 14.83 6.18
CA VAL A 234 -7.30 14.85 7.56
C VAL A 234 -8.16 15.73 8.47
N THR A 235 -8.54 16.94 8.04
CA THR A 235 -9.46 17.79 8.80
C THR A 235 -10.79 17.06 9.05
N LYS A 236 -11.33 16.34 8.06
CA LYS A 236 -12.58 15.61 8.24
C LYS A 236 -12.47 14.41 9.18
N MET A 237 -11.34 13.68 9.16
CA MET A 237 -11.06 12.61 10.13
C MET A 237 -11.00 13.15 11.57
N LEU A 238 -10.48 14.37 11.77
CA LEU A 238 -10.46 15.04 13.07
C LEU A 238 -11.85 15.53 13.49
N GLU A 239 -12.61 16.16 12.59
CA GLU A 239 -14.00 16.59 12.84
C GLU A 239 -14.94 15.44 13.24
N THR A 240 -14.68 14.22 12.76
CA THR A 240 -15.52 13.04 13.02
C THR A 240 -14.96 12.10 14.08
N ASN A 241 -13.86 12.46 14.76
CA ASN A 241 -13.13 11.61 15.71
C ASN A 241 -12.76 10.23 15.12
N ALA A 242 -12.52 10.15 13.80
CA ALA A 242 -12.18 8.93 13.09
C ALA A 242 -10.67 8.61 13.08
N VAL A 243 -9.83 9.44 13.71
CA VAL A 243 -8.39 9.17 13.86
C VAL A 243 -8.16 8.06 14.88
N MET A 244 -7.47 6.99 14.47
CA MET A 244 -7.30 5.78 15.28
C MET A 244 -6.46 6.01 16.55
N TYR A 245 -5.32 6.72 16.42
CA TYR A 245 -4.41 7.06 17.52
C TYR A 245 -4.37 8.59 17.75
N PRO A 246 -5.40 9.18 18.37
CA PRO A 246 -5.46 10.64 18.59
C PRO A 246 -4.46 11.13 19.65
N LYS A 247 -4.03 10.24 20.56
CA LYS A 247 -2.90 10.47 21.46
C LYS A 247 -1.63 9.86 20.88
N LYS A 248 -0.50 10.57 21.03
CA LYS A 248 0.85 10.05 20.74
C LYS A 248 1.22 8.94 21.72
N ARG A 249 2.05 8.01 21.27
CA ARG A 249 2.66 6.93 22.07
C ARG A 249 4.14 6.78 21.69
N ILE A 250 4.96 6.37 22.66
CA ILE A 250 6.35 5.90 22.46
C ILE A 250 6.29 4.44 21.96
N GLY A 251 7.33 3.95 21.29
CA GLY A 251 7.38 2.58 20.76
C GLY A 251 6.50 2.38 19.52
N ASP A 252 6.14 1.13 19.24
CA ASP A 252 5.29 0.74 18.12
C ASP A 252 3.81 1.14 18.29
N LEU A 253 3.03 0.99 17.21
CA LEU A 253 1.57 1.15 17.25
C LEU A 253 0.90 -0.13 16.73
N PRO A 254 -0.02 -0.76 17.49
CA PRO A 254 -0.65 -2.02 17.11
C PRO A 254 -1.25 -2.00 15.69
N GLY A 255 -1.04 -3.08 14.95
CA GLY A 255 -1.52 -3.21 13.56
C GLY A 255 -0.65 -2.53 12.50
N ILE A 256 0.50 -1.95 12.88
CA ILE A 256 1.39 -1.19 11.99
C ILE A 256 2.83 -1.72 12.13
N ASP A 257 3.08 -2.85 11.48
CA ASP A 257 4.38 -3.55 11.53
C ASP A 257 5.50 -2.78 10.81
N VAL A 258 6.75 -3.12 11.15
CA VAL A 258 7.92 -2.77 10.35
C VAL A 258 7.73 -3.23 8.90
N GLY A 259 7.94 -2.31 7.96
CA GLY A 259 7.67 -2.48 6.53
C GLY A 259 6.31 -1.92 6.07
N HIS A 260 5.44 -1.43 6.97
CA HIS A 260 4.16 -0.83 6.59
C HIS A 260 4.35 0.42 5.70
N GLN A 261 3.55 0.52 4.63
CA GLN A 261 3.69 1.55 3.59
C GLN A 261 2.49 2.51 3.58
N PHE A 262 2.74 3.79 3.83
CA PHE A 262 1.77 4.87 3.65
C PHE A 262 2.02 5.59 2.31
N TYR A 263 0.98 5.87 1.54
CA TYR A 263 1.05 6.51 0.22
C TYR A 263 0.95 8.04 0.30
N SER A 264 0.77 8.59 1.50
CA SER A 264 0.93 10.02 1.78
C SER A 264 1.26 10.32 3.24
N ARG A 265 1.81 11.51 3.51
CA ARG A 265 1.91 12.07 4.87
C ARG A 265 0.54 12.22 5.55
N ALA A 266 -0.54 12.37 4.78
CA ALA A 266 -1.89 12.55 5.29
C ALA A 266 -2.47 11.25 5.88
N GLU A 267 -2.15 10.08 5.30
CA GLU A 267 -2.55 8.77 5.85
C GLU A 267 -1.92 8.53 7.23
N MET A 268 -0.64 8.89 7.42
CA MET A 268 0.01 8.81 8.75
C MET A 268 -0.64 9.73 9.80
N VAL A 269 -1.18 10.89 9.40
CA VAL A 269 -1.92 11.78 10.32
C VAL A 269 -3.33 11.24 10.59
N ALA A 270 -3.99 10.66 9.58
CA ALA A 270 -5.31 10.06 9.71
C ALA A 270 -5.32 8.80 10.59
N ILE A 271 -4.23 8.03 10.58
CA ILE A 271 -3.98 6.96 11.56
C ILE A 271 -3.57 7.51 12.93
N GLY A 272 -2.84 8.63 12.97
CA GLY A 272 -2.19 9.15 14.18
C GLY A 272 -0.75 8.66 14.38
N PHE A 273 -0.20 7.92 13.42
CA PHE A 273 1.16 7.38 13.43
C PHE A 273 2.24 8.48 13.53
N HIS A 274 1.99 9.60 12.84
CA HIS A 274 2.81 10.80 12.86
C HIS A 274 1.90 12.03 12.74
N GLY A 275 1.76 12.82 13.82
CA GLY A 275 0.73 13.85 13.97
C GLY A 275 0.87 15.11 13.09
N HIS A 276 1.93 15.23 12.29
CA HIS A 276 2.13 16.34 11.35
C HIS A 276 2.24 15.87 9.89
N TRP A 277 1.59 16.60 8.98
CA TRP A 277 1.65 16.34 7.53
C TRP A 277 2.89 16.92 6.83
N LEU A 278 3.62 17.83 7.49
CA LEU A 278 4.78 18.54 6.94
C LEU A 278 6.05 18.26 7.76
N ASN A 279 6.06 18.66 9.04
CA ASN A 279 7.22 18.62 9.94
C ASN A 279 7.94 17.27 9.90
N GLY A 280 9.28 17.28 9.96
CA GLY A 280 10.09 16.06 9.97
C GLY A 280 10.06 15.31 11.30
N ILE A 281 9.81 16.02 12.41
CA ILE A 281 9.77 15.46 13.77
C ILE A 281 8.36 15.57 14.32
N ASP A 282 7.89 14.51 14.98
CA ASP A 282 6.66 14.47 15.77
C ASP A 282 6.98 14.13 17.23
N TYR A 283 6.48 14.95 18.16
CA TYR A 283 6.89 14.90 19.57
C TYR A 283 5.73 15.17 20.53
N MET A 284 5.80 14.56 21.71
CA MET A 284 4.96 14.90 22.86
C MET A 284 5.45 16.20 23.51
N GLY A 285 4.55 17.14 23.78
CA GLY A 285 4.82 18.34 24.57
C GLY A 285 4.33 18.21 26.01
N MET A 286 4.48 19.29 26.81
CA MET A 286 4.17 19.33 28.25
C MET A 286 2.79 18.78 28.65
N GLY A 287 1.78 18.82 27.77
CA GLY A 287 0.46 18.23 28.02
C GLY A 287 0.48 16.72 28.35
N TYR A 288 1.52 15.99 27.95
CA TYR A 288 1.70 14.56 28.23
C TYR A 288 2.31 14.29 29.62
N GLN A 289 2.88 15.29 30.30
CA GLN A 289 3.59 15.13 31.57
C GLN A 289 2.74 14.52 32.70
N LYS A 290 1.41 14.70 32.67
CA LYS A 290 0.50 14.08 33.66
C LYS A 290 0.37 12.55 33.51
N GLU A 291 0.53 12.07 32.29
CA GLU A 291 0.40 10.65 31.89
C GLU A 291 1.76 9.95 31.92
N TYR A 292 2.84 10.70 31.60
CA TYR A 292 4.22 10.23 31.50
C TYR A 292 5.11 10.90 32.56
N LYS A 293 4.73 10.78 33.84
CA LYS A 293 5.28 11.59 34.96
C LYS A 293 6.80 11.54 35.15
N ASN A 294 7.43 10.42 34.80
CA ASN A 294 8.85 10.17 35.08
C ASN A 294 9.78 10.74 33.99
N TYR A 295 9.24 11.45 32.98
CA TYR A 295 9.97 11.87 31.80
C TYR A 295 10.05 13.39 31.64
N THR A 296 11.21 13.86 31.17
CA THR A 296 11.49 15.26 30.81
C THR A 296 10.96 15.56 29.41
N PHE A 297 10.05 16.53 29.31
CA PHE A 297 9.41 16.94 28.05
C PHE A 297 10.08 18.17 27.42
N PRO A 298 9.99 18.35 26.09
CA PRO A 298 9.32 17.48 25.11
C PRO A 298 10.05 16.14 24.87
N LEU A 299 9.37 15.17 24.25
CA LEU A 299 9.94 13.88 23.84
C LEU A 299 9.54 13.55 22.40
N ALA A 300 10.51 13.19 21.55
CA ALA A 300 10.22 12.73 20.19
C ALA A 300 9.62 11.32 20.20
N VAL A 301 8.73 11.04 19.25
CA VAL A 301 8.09 9.72 19.09
C VAL A 301 8.17 9.16 17.68
N ALA A 302 8.27 10.03 16.67
CA ALA A 302 8.49 9.64 15.28
C ALA A 302 9.28 10.70 14.51
N ILE A 303 10.09 10.26 13.53
CA ILE A 303 10.75 11.13 12.55
C ILE A 303 10.56 10.62 11.11
N VAL A 304 10.51 11.56 10.17
CA VAL A 304 10.35 11.29 8.73
C VAL A 304 11.61 11.74 7.98
N LEU A 305 12.41 10.76 7.58
CA LEU A 305 13.47 10.90 6.58
C LEU A 305 12.83 11.07 5.20
N SER A 306 13.36 11.98 4.38
CA SER A 306 12.73 12.28 3.08
C SER A 306 13.65 12.92 2.02
N GLY A 307 14.97 12.97 2.24
CA GLY A 307 15.90 13.66 1.34
C GLY A 307 15.47 15.12 1.15
N MET A 308 15.22 15.81 2.26
CA MET A 308 14.76 17.20 2.28
C MET A 308 15.80 18.15 2.84
N TYR A 309 16.60 17.74 3.83
CA TYR A 309 17.78 18.47 4.28
C TYR A 309 19.00 17.98 3.49
N GLU A 310 19.90 18.90 3.15
CA GLU A 310 21.17 18.59 2.48
C GLU A 310 22.16 17.83 3.39
N ASP A 311 21.96 17.92 4.71
CA ASP A 311 22.85 17.44 5.77
C ASP A 311 22.53 16.02 6.30
N ASP A 312 21.46 15.37 5.82
CA ASP A 312 21.03 14.02 6.22
C ASP A 312 21.95 12.93 5.67
N LEU A 313 22.39 11.98 6.51
CA LEU A 313 23.13 10.77 6.08
C LEU A 313 22.37 9.51 6.50
N ASP A 314 22.16 8.57 5.58
CA ASP A 314 21.35 7.38 5.78
C ASP A 314 22.12 6.10 5.43
N ASN A 315 22.67 5.43 6.45
CA ASN A 315 23.40 4.17 6.34
C ASN A 315 22.54 2.97 6.84
N ALA A 316 21.22 3.02 6.62
CA ALA A 316 20.25 1.98 6.99
C ALA A 316 20.05 1.81 8.51
N ASP A 317 20.87 0.98 9.16
CA ASP A 317 20.77 0.73 10.60
C ASP A 317 21.39 1.87 11.42
N GLU A 318 22.25 2.68 10.81
CA GLU A 318 22.75 3.94 11.36
C GLU A 318 22.31 5.13 10.50
N VAL A 319 21.82 6.20 11.13
CA VAL A 319 21.34 7.41 10.46
C VAL A 319 21.87 8.65 11.20
N THR A 320 22.39 9.62 10.46
CA THR A 320 22.63 10.97 10.98
C THR A 320 21.52 11.88 10.46
N TYR A 321 20.60 12.23 11.35
CA TYR A 321 19.42 13.05 11.03
C TYR A 321 19.64 14.52 11.33
N THR A 322 19.22 15.39 10.42
CA THR A 322 19.29 16.86 10.60
C THR A 322 18.13 17.36 11.43
N GLY A 323 18.42 18.22 12.41
CA GLY A 323 17.43 18.91 13.24
C GLY A 323 16.50 19.80 12.42
N GLN A 324 15.38 20.19 13.03
CA GLN A 324 14.44 21.11 12.43
C GLN A 324 14.85 22.58 12.60
N GLY A 325 14.45 23.41 11.64
CA GLY A 325 14.60 24.86 11.70
C GLY A 325 15.55 25.40 10.63
N GLY A 326 15.39 26.68 10.30
CA GLY A 326 16.24 27.36 9.32
C GLY A 326 16.10 26.94 7.85
N HIS A 327 15.16 26.05 7.53
CA HIS A 327 15.03 25.41 6.22
C HIS A 327 14.14 26.17 5.21
N ASN A 328 14.60 26.33 3.96
CA ASN A 328 13.89 27.05 2.90
C ASN A 328 12.84 26.21 2.15
N LEU A 329 11.71 25.93 2.81
CA LEU A 329 10.61 25.09 2.30
C LEU A 329 10.05 25.47 0.91
N THR A 330 10.24 26.71 0.47
CA THR A 330 9.61 27.27 -0.76
C THR A 330 10.60 27.63 -1.87
N GLY A 331 11.90 27.60 -1.60
CA GLY A 331 12.95 27.98 -2.55
C GLY A 331 13.83 26.81 -2.96
N ASP A 332 15.14 26.98 -2.74
CA ASP A 332 16.19 26.00 -3.06
C ASP A 332 16.25 24.79 -2.10
N LYS A 333 15.45 24.80 -1.02
CA LYS A 333 15.44 23.78 0.04
C LYS A 333 16.80 23.62 0.73
N ARG A 334 17.49 24.74 0.96
CA ARG A 334 18.71 24.78 1.78
C ARG A 334 18.45 25.38 3.15
N GLN A 335 19.42 25.22 4.04
CA GLN A 335 19.49 26.01 5.28
C GLN A 335 19.80 27.48 4.96
N ILE A 336 19.02 28.39 5.56
CA ILE A 336 19.09 29.86 5.38
C ILE A 336 19.27 30.64 6.68
N LYS A 337 19.36 29.94 7.82
CA LYS A 337 19.77 30.48 9.13
C LYS A 337 20.14 29.34 10.08
N ASP A 338 20.89 29.68 11.14
CA ASP A 338 21.23 28.77 12.24
C ASP A 338 19.97 28.17 12.91
N GLN A 339 20.09 26.90 13.29
CA GLN A 339 19.09 26.17 14.08
C GLN A 339 19.18 26.53 15.57
N VAL A 340 18.11 26.22 16.32
CA VAL A 340 18.00 26.46 17.76
C VAL A 340 17.60 25.16 18.47
N MET A 341 18.10 24.92 19.68
CA MET A 341 17.78 23.75 20.51
C MET A 341 16.38 23.90 21.15
N GLU A 342 15.34 23.89 20.31
CA GLU A 342 13.93 24.02 20.70
C GLU A 342 13.05 23.00 19.96
N ARG A 343 11.79 22.84 20.43
CA ARG A 343 10.76 22.00 19.78
C ARG A 343 11.28 20.57 19.52
N GLY A 344 11.24 20.09 18.28
CA GLY A 344 11.72 18.76 17.90
C GLY A 344 13.21 18.52 18.16
N ASN A 345 14.04 19.55 18.16
CA ASN A 345 15.48 19.42 18.46
C ASN A 345 15.68 19.08 19.95
N LEU A 346 15.05 19.87 20.82
CA LEU A 346 15.02 19.59 22.25
C LEU A 346 14.34 18.24 22.55
N ALA A 347 13.31 17.88 21.78
CA ALA A 347 12.63 16.60 21.92
C ALA A 347 13.52 15.39 21.58
N LEU A 348 14.37 15.50 20.53
CA LEU A 348 15.35 14.47 20.19
C LEU A 348 16.54 14.45 21.16
N LYS A 349 17.01 15.61 21.65
CA LYS A 349 17.98 15.67 22.76
C LYS A 349 17.46 14.90 23.97
N ASN A 350 16.24 15.20 24.41
CA ASN A 350 15.63 14.55 25.56
C ASN A 350 15.43 13.04 25.35
N CYS A 351 15.32 12.56 24.10
CA CYS A 351 15.34 11.13 23.79
C CYS A 351 16.74 10.51 23.97
N VAL A 352 17.83 11.23 23.65
CA VAL A 352 19.21 10.78 23.98
C VAL A 352 19.38 10.64 25.49
N ASP A 353 19.06 11.72 26.23
CA ASP A 353 19.28 11.78 27.69
C ASP A 353 18.51 10.69 28.47
N GLN A 354 17.42 10.17 27.90
CA GLN A 354 16.48 9.23 28.54
C GLN A 354 16.36 7.90 27.78
N SER A 355 17.22 7.63 26.79
CA SER A 355 17.21 6.43 25.93
C SER A 355 15.85 6.09 25.28
N ILE A 356 15.04 7.10 24.95
CA ILE A 356 13.70 6.91 24.36
C ILE A 356 13.82 6.51 22.89
N PRO A 357 13.23 5.38 22.47
CA PRO A 357 13.21 4.97 21.07
C PRO A 357 12.21 5.78 20.25
N VAL A 358 12.57 6.06 19.00
CA VAL A 358 11.82 6.89 18.05
C VAL A 358 11.48 6.06 16.81
N ARG A 359 10.23 6.11 16.34
CA ARG A 359 9.82 5.47 15.08
C ARG A 359 10.45 6.19 13.88
N VAL A 360 11.17 5.49 13.03
CA VAL A 360 11.77 6.06 11.81
C VAL A 360 10.95 5.70 10.58
N ILE A 361 10.62 6.71 9.77
CA ILE A 361 9.87 6.57 8.52
C ILE A 361 10.72 7.09 7.35
N ARG A 362 10.96 6.26 6.32
CA ARG A 362 11.67 6.68 5.11
C ARG A 362 10.73 7.02 3.96
N GLY A 363 10.92 8.21 3.36
CA GLY A 363 10.07 8.78 2.30
C GLY A 363 10.67 8.66 0.90
N HIS A 364 10.29 7.59 0.17
CA HIS A 364 10.78 7.23 -1.16
C HIS A 364 9.95 7.87 -2.28
N VAL A 365 10.55 8.11 -3.44
CA VAL A 365 9.81 8.54 -4.65
C VAL A 365 9.00 7.38 -5.19
N CYS A 366 7.68 7.55 -5.33
CA CYS A 366 6.78 6.50 -5.81
C CYS A 366 5.76 7.10 -6.79
N LYS A 367 5.80 6.68 -8.06
CA LYS A 367 4.84 7.12 -9.09
C LYS A 367 3.40 6.70 -8.76
N SER A 368 3.25 5.61 -8.01
CA SER A 368 1.96 5.07 -7.55
C SER A 368 1.43 5.73 -6.28
N SER A 369 2.04 6.82 -5.80
CA SER A 369 1.54 7.62 -4.67
C SER A 369 0.70 8.80 -5.14
N TYR A 370 -0.36 9.10 -4.38
CA TYR A 370 -1.18 10.31 -4.47
C TYR A 370 -0.41 11.64 -4.51
N VAL A 371 0.79 11.65 -3.92
CA VAL A 371 1.67 12.82 -3.74
C VAL A 371 3.07 12.58 -4.33
N GLY A 372 3.27 11.50 -5.11
CA GLY A 372 4.56 11.11 -5.67
C GLY A 372 5.58 10.55 -4.67
N LYS A 373 5.17 10.32 -3.41
CA LYS A 373 6.01 9.76 -2.34
C LYS A 373 5.30 8.71 -1.50
N MET A 374 5.98 7.58 -1.30
CA MET A 374 5.60 6.52 -0.38
C MET A 374 6.47 6.61 0.87
N TYR A 375 5.90 6.26 2.03
CA TYR A 375 6.52 6.39 3.34
C TYR A 375 6.49 5.03 4.03
N THR A 376 7.65 4.40 4.19
CA THR A 376 7.79 3.08 4.82
C THR A 376 8.16 3.26 6.29
N TYR A 377 7.48 2.55 7.19
CA TYR A 377 7.90 2.45 8.58
C TYR A 377 9.03 1.44 8.74
N ASP A 378 10.18 1.88 9.24
CA ASP A 378 11.42 1.09 9.27
C ASP A 378 11.79 0.58 10.67
N GLY A 379 10.91 0.79 11.64
CA GLY A 379 11.08 0.36 13.03
C GLY A 379 11.57 1.46 13.98
N LEU A 380 11.87 1.02 15.19
CA LEU A 380 12.38 1.80 16.30
C LEU A 380 13.90 1.96 16.22
N TYR A 381 14.36 3.19 16.46
CA TYR A 381 15.77 3.53 16.59
C TYR A 381 15.98 4.24 17.93
N ARG A 382 17.07 3.91 18.63
CA ARG A 382 17.58 4.72 19.73
C ARG A 382 18.31 5.93 19.16
N VAL A 383 18.16 7.10 19.79
CA VAL A 383 18.98 8.28 19.50
C VAL A 383 20.23 8.19 20.37
N SER A 384 21.37 7.80 19.81
CA SER A 384 22.58 7.47 20.60
C SER A 384 23.36 8.71 21.05
N ARG A 385 23.41 9.75 20.21
CA ARG A 385 24.03 11.05 20.55
C ARG A 385 23.53 12.18 19.66
N TYR A 386 23.74 13.43 20.10
CA TYR A 386 23.52 14.63 19.28
C TYR A 386 24.72 15.58 19.37
N TRP A 387 24.89 16.43 18.36
CA TRP A 387 25.90 17.49 18.35
C TRP A 387 25.43 18.69 17.50
N ALA A 388 26.22 19.77 17.50
CA ALA A 388 26.01 20.94 16.65
C ALA A 388 27.25 21.16 15.79
N GLU A 389 27.06 21.44 14.51
CA GLU A 389 28.13 21.75 13.56
C GLU A 389 27.67 22.79 12.53
N LYS A 390 28.58 23.29 11.70
CA LYS A 390 28.20 24.05 10.50
C LYS A 390 27.85 23.06 9.38
N GLY A 391 26.58 23.04 8.99
CA GLY A 391 26.10 22.23 7.86
C GLY A 391 26.58 22.78 6.53
N ILE A 392 26.30 22.06 5.44
CA ILE A 392 26.83 22.34 4.09
C ILE A 392 26.57 23.79 3.62
N SER A 393 25.43 24.37 4.00
CA SER A 393 25.07 25.76 3.65
C SER A 393 25.63 26.82 4.63
N GLY A 394 26.61 26.48 5.47
CA GLY A 394 27.36 27.41 6.35
C GLY A 394 26.66 27.80 7.66
N PHE A 395 25.40 27.38 7.85
CA PHE A 395 24.63 27.64 9.06
C PHE A 395 24.78 26.53 10.10
N THR A 396 24.59 26.87 11.38
CA THR A 396 24.62 25.88 12.47
C THR A 396 23.42 24.94 12.33
N VAL A 397 23.67 23.64 12.28
CA VAL A 397 22.67 22.57 12.30
C VAL A 397 22.92 21.67 13.50
N PHE A 398 21.84 21.13 14.08
CA PHE A 398 21.95 20.03 15.02
C PHE A 398 21.88 18.70 14.26
N LYS A 399 22.77 17.77 14.58
CA LYS A 399 22.76 16.41 14.03
C LYS A 399 22.55 15.40 15.14
N TYR A 400 21.77 14.37 14.84
CA TYR A 400 21.39 13.29 15.76
C TYR A 400 21.82 11.97 15.13
N ALA A 401 22.67 11.21 15.81
CA ALA A 401 22.96 9.83 15.42
C ALA A 401 21.87 8.92 15.99
N LEU A 402 21.20 8.18 15.10
CA LEU A 402 20.24 7.14 15.44
C LEU A 402 20.80 5.78 15.06
N ARG A 403 20.65 4.80 15.96
CA ARG A 403 20.96 3.39 15.73
C ARG A 403 19.68 2.57 15.85
N ARG A 404 19.46 1.66 14.90
CA ARG A 404 18.29 0.79 14.87
C ARG A 404 18.37 -0.25 15.99
N LEU A 405 17.26 -0.48 16.69
CA LEU A 405 17.19 -1.58 17.66
C LEU A 405 17.22 -2.93 16.91
N GLU A 406 17.95 -3.90 17.46
CA GLU A 406 18.01 -5.26 16.92
C GLU A 406 16.66 -6.01 17.09
N GLU A 407 16.60 -7.28 16.69
CA GLU A 407 15.45 -8.21 16.81
C GLU A 407 14.17 -7.79 16.03
N GLN A 408 14.13 -6.59 15.49
CA GLN A 408 13.11 -6.14 14.53
C GLN A 408 13.28 -6.80 13.14
N PRO A 409 12.19 -6.94 12.36
CA PRO A 409 12.25 -7.38 10.96
C PRO A 409 13.28 -6.59 10.13
N ILE A 410 13.94 -7.24 9.16
CA ILE A 410 15.03 -6.65 8.38
C ILE A 410 14.51 -5.46 7.54
N LEU A 411 15.30 -4.37 7.48
CA LEU A 411 14.96 -3.14 6.74
C LEU A 411 14.62 -3.41 5.26
N THR A 412 13.47 -2.88 4.82
CA THR A 412 12.99 -3.04 3.44
C THR A 412 13.38 -1.92 2.49
N THR A 413 14.16 -0.95 2.98
CA THR A 413 14.33 0.37 2.36
C THR A 413 15.73 0.64 1.82
N ASN A 414 16.78 0.08 2.44
CA ASN A 414 18.18 0.22 1.99
C ASN A 414 18.83 -1.11 1.51
N GLN A 415 18.20 -2.25 1.78
CA GLN A 415 18.16 -3.34 0.80
C GLN A 415 16.71 -3.51 0.38
N VAL A 416 16.47 -3.91 -0.87
CA VAL A 416 15.11 -4.19 -1.34
C VAL A 416 14.69 -5.56 -0.79
N HIS A 417 14.24 -5.60 0.47
CA HIS A 417 13.48 -6.73 0.98
C HIS A 417 12.12 -6.75 0.28
N PHE A 418 12.16 -7.41 -0.87
CA PHE A 418 11.07 -8.02 -1.58
C PHE A 418 10.26 -8.95 -0.65
N THR A 419 9.35 -8.37 0.15
CA THR A 419 8.27 -9.11 0.83
C THR A 419 7.42 -9.89 -0.16
N ASN A 420 7.37 -9.40 -1.41
CA ASN A 420 7.23 -10.22 -2.62
C ASN A 420 8.32 -9.80 -3.63
N GLY A 421 8.76 -10.73 -4.50
CA GLY A 421 9.93 -10.62 -5.41
C GLY A 421 10.01 -9.37 -6.30
N ARG A 422 11.16 -9.18 -6.98
CA ARG A 422 11.30 -8.14 -8.03
C ARG A 422 10.13 -8.26 -9.01
N VAL A 423 9.26 -7.25 -9.02
CA VAL A 423 8.10 -7.18 -9.92
C VAL A 423 8.56 -7.41 -11.35
N PRO A 424 8.08 -8.45 -12.05
CA PRO A 424 8.47 -8.71 -13.43
C PRO A 424 8.15 -7.51 -14.32
N GLN A 425 9.11 -7.12 -15.15
CA GLN A 425 8.89 -6.11 -16.19
C GLN A 425 8.45 -6.74 -17.51
N ALA A 426 8.78 -8.02 -17.72
CA ALA A 426 8.36 -8.83 -18.85
C ALA A 426 8.04 -10.27 -18.41
N ILE A 427 7.26 -10.99 -19.22
CA ILE A 427 6.88 -12.40 -18.99
C ILE A 427 8.13 -13.31 -18.91
N SER A 428 9.19 -13.00 -19.66
CA SER A 428 10.48 -13.70 -19.63
C SER A 428 11.28 -13.56 -18.31
N GLU A 429 10.90 -12.65 -17.40
CA GLU A 429 11.49 -12.56 -16.06
C GLU A 429 10.79 -13.46 -15.03
N ILE A 430 9.66 -14.07 -15.39
CA ILE A 430 8.85 -14.90 -14.49
C ILE A 430 9.50 -16.27 -14.26
N ARG A 431 9.55 -16.73 -13.01
CA ARG A 431 9.92 -18.11 -12.65
C ARG A 431 8.68 -18.99 -12.47
N GLY A 432 8.77 -20.25 -12.89
CA GLY A 432 7.66 -21.21 -12.78
C GLY A 432 6.47 -20.87 -13.68
N LEU A 433 6.72 -20.22 -14.82
CA LEU A 433 5.70 -19.92 -15.82
C LEU A 433 5.14 -21.22 -16.41
N VAL A 434 3.81 -21.33 -16.48
CA VAL A 434 3.08 -22.49 -17.04
C VAL A 434 2.06 -22.12 -18.13
N SER A 435 1.72 -20.84 -18.26
CA SER A 435 1.12 -20.27 -19.48
C SER A 435 1.52 -18.81 -19.62
N ASP A 436 1.85 -18.37 -20.83
CA ASP A 436 2.15 -16.96 -21.14
C ASP A 436 0.91 -16.08 -21.04
N ASP A 437 -0.25 -16.63 -21.40
CA ASP A 437 -1.55 -15.97 -21.32
C ASP A 437 -2.68 -17.00 -21.14
N ILE A 438 -3.48 -16.88 -20.08
CA ILE A 438 -4.70 -17.70 -19.89
C ILE A 438 -5.91 -17.18 -20.66
N THR A 439 -5.83 -16.00 -21.29
CA THR A 439 -6.98 -15.39 -21.98
C THR A 439 -7.10 -15.82 -23.44
N GLY A 440 -6.03 -16.37 -24.04
CA GLY A 440 -5.99 -16.72 -25.46
C GLY A 440 -5.98 -15.49 -26.38
N GLY A 441 -5.41 -14.37 -25.93
CA GLY A 441 -5.45 -13.08 -26.62
C GLY A 441 -6.81 -12.37 -26.56
N LEU A 442 -7.72 -12.78 -25.67
CA LEU A 442 -9.02 -12.14 -25.51
C LEU A 442 -8.93 -10.82 -24.74
N GLU A 443 -8.05 -10.69 -23.74
CA GLU A 443 -7.86 -9.43 -23.01
C GLU A 443 -6.80 -8.53 -23.66
N ASP A 444 -6.94 -7.21 -23.47
CA ASP A 444 -6.02 -6.21 -24.00
C ASP A 444 -4.62 -6.26 -23.35
N ILE A 445 -4.50 -7.00 -22.23
CA ILE A 445 -3.29 -7.25 -21.45
C ILE A 445 -3.27 -8.76 -21.16
N PRO A 446 -2.22 -9.51 -21.56
CA PRO A 446 -2.14 -10.94 -21.31
C PRO A 446 -2.01 -11.25 -19.81
N ILE A 447 -2.57 -12.38 -19.38
CA ILE A 447 -2.60 -12.82 -17.98
C ILE A 447 -1.76 -14.11 -17.84
N PRO A 448 -0.46 -14.03 -17.53
CA PRO A 448 0.37 -15.21 -17.34
C PRO A 448 -0.07 -16.03 -16.12
N ALA A 449 0.20 -17.34 -16.18
CA ALA A 449 -0.03 -18.27 -15.08
C ALA A 449 1.28 -18.87 -14.54
N THR A 450 1.45 -18.90 -13.21
CA THR A 450 2.66 -19.44 -12.56
C THR A 450 2.39 -20.54 -11.55
N ASN A 451 3.21 -21.57 -11.59
CA ASN A 451 3.21 -22.68 -10.65
C ASN A 451 4.63 -22.96 -10.15
N GLN A 452 4.85 -22.66 -8.87
CA GLN A 452 6.09 -22.96 -8.13
C GLN A 452 5.82 -23.90 -6.94
N VAL A 453 4.64 -24.56 -6.93
CA VAL A 453 4.11 -25.32 -5.79
C VAL A 453 3.95 -26.79 -6.13
N ASP A 454 3.31 -27.11 -7.25
CA ASP A 454 3.08 -28.49 -7.68
C ASP A 454 4.31 -29.03 -8.45
N ASN A 455 4.49 -30.36 -8.42
CA ASN A 455 5.51 -31.07 -9.22
C ASN A 455 4.89 -32.33 -9.85
N PRO A 456 4.74 -32.42 -11.19
CA PRO A 456 5.11 -31.41 -12.17
C PRO A 456 4.25 -30.12 -12.06
N PRO A 457 4.81 -28.94 -12.39
CA PRO A 457 4.04 -27.69 -12.42
C PRO A 457 3.09 -27.70 -13.62
N VAL A 458 1.78 -27.66 -13.36
CA VAL A 458 0.73 -27.66 -14.39
C VAL A 458 0.02 -26.30 -14.47
N PRO A 459 -0.46 -25.87 -15.66
CA PRO A 459 -1.29 -24.68 -15.82
C PRO A 459 -2.73 -24.90 -15.30
N PRO A 460 -3.54 -23.82 -15.19
CA PRO A 460 -4.99 -23.96 -14.97
C PRO A 460 -5.64 -24.59 -16.20
N THR A 461 -6.29 -25.74 -16.04
CA THR A 461 -6.93 -26.51 -17.12
C THR A 461 -8.43 -26.70 -16.88
N GLY A 462 -9.18 -27.11 -17.92
CA GLY A 462 -10.59 -27.53 -17.78
C GLY A 462 -11.62 -26.39 -17.84
N PHE A 463 -11.21 -25.17 -18.18
CA PHE A 463 -12.10 -24.02 -18.38
C PHE A 463 -11.78 -23.29 -19.70
N SER A 464 -12.75 -22.52 -20.21
CA SER A 464 -12.58 -21.60 -21.34
C SER A 464 -12.64 -20.14 -20.89
N TYR A 465 -11.74 -19.28 -21.39
CA TYR A 465 -11.78 -17.86 -21.04
C TYR A 465 -12.94 -17.12 -21.73
N LEU A 466 -13.59 -16.20 -21.01
CA LEU A 466 -14.65 -15.32 -21.54
C LEU A 466 -14.34 -13.85 -21.23
N LYS A 467 -14.50 -12.94 -22.20
CA LYS A 467 -14.37 -11.48 -21.97
C LYS A 467 -15.68 -10.82 -21.49
N SER A 468 -16.82 -11.45 -21.74
CA SER A 468 -18.15 -10.94 -21.39
C SER A 468 -19.11 -12.07 -21.01
N ILE A 469 -20.16 -11.73 -20.26
CA ILE A 469 -21.20 -12.67 -19.81
C ILE A 469 -21.84 -13.37 -21.01
N GLN A 470 -21.93 -14.70 -20.94
CA GLN A 470 -22.81 -15.50 -21.79
C GLN A 470 -24.16 -15.68 -21.08
N VAL A 471 -25.28 -15.63 -21.81
CA VAL A 471 -26.62 -15.72 -21.23
C VAL A 471 -27.27 -17.05 -21.59
N ALA A 472 -27.76 -17.79 -20.61
CA ALA A 472 -28.47 -19.05 -20.82
C ALA A 472 -29.78 -18.82 -21.60
N LYS A 473 -30.17 -19.79 -22.46
CA LYS A 473 -31.28 -19.66 -23.42
C LYS A 473 -32.65 -19.34 -22.80
N ASN A 474 -32.83 -19.64 -21.51
CA ASN A 474 -34.05 -19.43 -20.74
C ASN A 474 -34.05 -18.12 -19.91
N VAL A 475 -32.89 -17.45 -19.78
CA VAL A 475 -32.79 -16.14 -19.12
C VAL A 475 -33.14 -15.03 -20.13
N LYS A 476 -34.17 -14.24 -19.80
CA LYS A 476 -34.62 -13.11 -20.64
C LYS A 476 -34.04 -11.80 -20.12
N LEU A 477 -33.15 -11.18 -20.89
CA LEU A 477 -32.61 -9.86 -20.54
C LEU A 477 -33.71 -8.77 -20.61
N PRO A 478 -33.76 -7.81 -19.68
CA PRO A 478 -34.64 -6.66 -19.77
C PRO A 478 -34.27 -5.73 -20.93
N LYS A 479 -35.21 -4.88 -21.36
CA LYS A 479 -34.96 -3.84 -22.37
C LYS A 479 -33.94 -2.82 -21.85
N ASN A 480 -33.12 -2.28 -22.76
CA ASN A 480 -32.22 -1.17 -22.47
C ASN A 480 -33.00 0.06 -21.98
N THR A 481 -32.46 0.73 -20.96
CA THR A 481 -32.95 2.03 -20.48
C THR A 481 -32.73 3.14 -21.53
N ALA A 482 -33.45 4.26 -21.39
CA ALA A 482 -33.28 5.43 -22.25
C ALA A 482 -31.91 6.14 -22.08
N GLY A 483 -31.20 5.92 -20.97
CA GLY A 483 -29.89 6.52 -20.73
C GLY A 483 -29.94 8.02 -20.43
N CYS A 484 -28.97 8.77 -20.97
CA CYS A 484 -28.88 10.23 -20.84
C CYS A 484 -28.43 10.90 -22.14
N ASP A 485 -28.91 12.13 -22.36
CA ASP A 485 -28.66 13.02 -23.50
C ASP A 485 -27.24 13.64 -23.56
N CYS A 486 -26.49 13.54 -22.46
CA CYS A 486 -25.19 14.19 -22.27
C CYS A 486 -24.18 13.79 -23.35
N ARG A 487 -23.70 14.75 -24.15
CA ARG A 487 -22.73 14.50 -25.23
C ARG A 487 -21.29 14.40 -24.73
N GLY A 488 -20.54 13.44 -25.26
CA GLY A 488 -19.12 13.25 -24.93
C GLY A 488 -18.92 12.65 -23.54
N ASN A 489 -18.84 13.49 -22.50
CA ASN A 489 -18.63 13.05 -21.12
C ASN A 489 -19.70 13.63 -20.19
N CYS A 490 -20.26 12.82 -19.29
CA CYS A 490 -21.16 13.30 -18.24
C CYS A 490 -20.36 14.05 -17.18
N VAL A 491 -20.58 15.37 -17.05
CA VAL A 491 -19.77 16.26 -16.18
C VAL A 491 -20.58 17.22 -15.30
N ASP A 492 -21.88 17.41 -15.56
CA ASP A 492 -22.79 18.19 -14.72
C ASP A 492 -23.88 17.25 -14.18
N PRO A 493 -23.83 16.84 -12.90
CA PRO A 493 -24.73 15.82 -12.37
C PRO A 493 -26.20 16.27 -12.32
N ARG A 494 -26.44 17.59 -12.30
CA ARG A 494 -27.79 18.17 -12.32
C ARG A 494 -28.51 17.94 -13.66
N LYS A 495 -27.73 17.77 -14.74
CA LYS A 495 -28.22 17.50 -16.10
C LYS A 495 -28.29 16.00 -16.39
N CYS A 496 -27.26 15.26 -16.03
CA CYS A 496 -27.15 13.83 -16.36
C CYS A 496 -28.18 12.98 -15.62
N ALA A 497 -29.11 12.35 -16.35
CA ALA A 497 -30.09 11.41 -15.78
C ALA A 497 -29.42 10.28 -14.97
N CYS A 498 -28.31 9.72 -15.44
CA CYS A 498 -27.56 8.68 -14.73
C CYS A 498 -26.95 9.16 -13.41
N ALA A 499 -26.62 10.45 -13.26
CA ALA A 499 -26.15 11.00 -11.99
C ALA A 499 -27.30 11.15 -10.98
N LYS A 500 -28.51 11.47 -11.44
CA LYS A 500 -29.71 11.54 -10.58
C LYS A 500 -29.99 10.19 -9.92
N LEU A 501 -29.95 9.10 -10.70
CA LEU A 501 -30.07 7.72 -10.19
C LEU A 501 -29.03 7.36 -9.10
N ASN A 502 -27.88 8.02 -9.07
CA ASN A 502 -26.82 7.80 -8.09
C ASN A 502 -26.96 8.61 -6.78
N GLY A 503 -28.06 9.36 -6.61
CA GLY A 503 -28.23 10.33 -5.52
C GLY A 503 -27.81 11.76 -5.90
N SER A 504 -27.97 12.14 -7.17
CA SER A 504 -27.68 13.48 -7.71
C SER A 504 -26.22 13.96 -7.74
N ASP A 505 -25.25 13.05 -7.57
CA ASP A 505 -23.85 13.25 -8.03
C ASP A 505 -23.29 11.93 -8.58
N PHE A 506 -22.17 12.00 -9.29
CA PHE A 506 -21.49 10.85 -9.86
C PHE A 506 -20.87 9.95 -8.76
N PRO A 507 -20.86 8.61 -8.96
CA PRO A 507 -20.24 7.66 -8.05
C PRO A 507 -18.70 7.60 -8.20
N TYR A 508 -18.16 8.10 -9.31
CA TYR A 508 -16.74 8.03 -9.65
C TYR A 508 -16.09 9.43 -9.81
N VAL A 509 -14.86 9.60 -9.34
CA VAL A 509 -14.00 10.74 -9.69
C VAL A 509 -13.25 10.48 -11.01
N HIS A 510 -12.76 11.54 -11.67
CA HIS A 510 -11.98 11.42 -12.92
C HIS A 510 -10.54 10.98 -12.65
N ARG A 511 -10.08 11.14 -11.39
CA ARG A 511 -8.73 10.81 -10.93
C ARG A 511 -8.33 9.35 -11.21
N ASP A 512 -7.06 9.16 -11.55
CA ASP A 512 -6.37 7.87 -11.69
C ASP A 512 -7.10 6.84 -12.59
N GLY A 513 -7.85 7.31 -13.60
CA GLY A 513 -8.54 6.47 -14.58
C GLY A 513 -10.02 6.19 -14.29
N GLY A 514 -10.54 6.63 -13.15
CA GLY A 514 -11.92 6.39 -12.71
C GLY A 514 -11.97 5.60 -11.40
N ARG A 515 -12.25 6.28 -10.29
CA ARG A 515 -12.24 5.68 -8.94
C ARG A 515 -13.57 5.90 -8.21
N LEU A 516 -14.13 4.81 -7.69
CA LEU A 516 -15.37 4.75 -6.91
C LEU A 516 -15.13 5.40 -5.53
N ILE A 517 -15.92 6.39 -5.17
CA ILE A 517 -15.70 7.23 -3.97
C ILE A 517 -15.99 6.46 -2.67
N GLU A 518 -17.04 5.64 -2.70
CA GLU A 518 -17.50 4.80 -1.61
C GLU A 518 -18.28 3.62 -2.19
N ALA A 519 -18.31 2.49 -1.48
CA ALA A 519 -19.21 1.39 -1.82
C ALA A 519 -20.66 1.88 -1.75
N LYS A 520 -21.49 1.47 -2.72
CA LYS A 520 -22.93 1.73 -2.73
C LYS A 520 -23.69 0.41 -2.78
N ASP A 521 -24.98 0.53 -2.50
CA ASP A 521 -26.00 -0.48 -2.74
C ASP A 521 -25.96 -0.97 -4.20
N VAL A 522 -26.18 -0.02 -5.12
CA VAL A 522 -26.00 -0.20 -6.56
C VAL A 522 -25.41 1.06 -7.18
N VAL A 523 -24.60 0.89 -8.22
CA VAL A 523 -24.00 1.99 -8.99
C VAL A 523 -24.65 2.05 -10.36
N PHE A 524 -25.23 3.21 -10.73
CA PHE A 524 -25.85 3.39 -12.05
C PHE A 524 -24.85 4.04 -13.03
N GLU A 525 -24.22 3.23 -13.85
CA GLU A 525 -23.41 3.69 -14.97
C GLU A 525 -24.27 4.16 -16.16
N CYS A 526 -23.64 4.86 -17.10
CA CYS A 526 -24.23 5.16 -18.39
C CYS A 526 -24.29 3.87 -19.25
N GLY A 527 -25.46 3.63 -19.86
CA GLY A 527 -25.74 2.46 -20.69
C GLY A 527 -25.41 2.63 -22.18
N PRO A 528 -25.80 1.65 -23.02
CA PRO A 528 -25.65 1.73 -24.47
C PRO A 528 -26.38 2.94 -25.08
N SER A 529 -27.57 3.27 -24.56
CA SER A 529 -28.44 4.36 -25.05
C SER A 529 -27.97 5.78 -24.69
N CYS A 530 -26.94 5.93 -23.84
CA CYS A 530 -26.45 7.25 -23.42
C CYS A 530 -25.61 7.90 -24.53
N GLY A 531 -25.87 9.18 -24.84
CA GLY A 531 -25.10 9.99 -25.81
C GLY A 531 -23.66 10.32 -25.40
N CYS A 532 -23.17 9.76 -24.29
CA CYS A 532 -21.81 9.93 -23.79
C CYS A 532 -20.91 8.75 -24.22
N GLY A 533 -19.70 9.06 -24.66
CA GLY A 533 -18.75 8.09 -25.21
C GLY A 533 -18.11 7.20 -24.15
N PRO A 534 -17.25 6.25 -24.57
CA PRO A 534 -16.59 5.29 -23.67
C PRO A 534 -15.65 5.96 -22.65
N SER A 535 -15.11 7.14 -22.97
CA SER A 535 -14.30 7.97 -22.06
C SER A 535 -15.09 8.60 -20.90
N CYS A 536 -16.42 8.47 -20.87
CA CYS A 536 -17.25 8.98 -19.79
C CYS A 536 -16.89 8.30 -18.46
N VAL A 537 -16.64 9.09 -17.41
CA VAL A 537 -16.24 8.57 -16.09
C VAL A 537 -17.37 7.79 -15.40
N ASN A 538 -18.63 8.05 -15.76
CA ASN A 538 -19.77 7.20 -15.39
C ASN A 538 -19.88 5.90 -16.24
N ARG A 539 -18.77 5.39 -16.76
CA ARG A 539 -18.60 4.09 -17.42
C ARG A 539 -17.33 3.38 -16.91
N SER A 540 -16.86 3.67 -15.70
CA SER A 540 -15.51 3.29 -15.26
C SER A 540 -15.26 1.78 -15.30
N SER A 541 -16.26 0.95 -14.97
CA SER A 541 -16.14 -0.52 -15.05
C SER A 541 -16.25 -1.10 -16.47
N GLN A 542 -16.79 -0.34 -17.45
CA GLN A 542 -16.97 -0.79 -18.84
C GLN A 542 -15.67 -0.72 -19.66
N ARG A 543 -14.57 -0.24 -19.07
CA ARG A 543 -13.32 0.09 -19.78
C ARG A 543 -12.41 -1.12 -20.05
N GLY A 544 -12.82 -2.32 -19.64
CA GLY A 544 -11.96 -3.51 -19.62
C GLY A 544 -10.84 -3.39 -18.58
N MET A 545 -10.05 -4.46 -18.43
CA MET A 545 -8.96 -4.56 -17.45
C MET A 545 -7.88 -3.49 -17.66
N LYS A 546 -7.26 -2.99 -16.59
CA LYS A 546 -6.24 -1.92 -16.64
C LYS A 546 -4.96 -2.19 -15.84
N HIS A 547 -4.86 -3.37 -15.23
CA HIS A 547 -3.73 -3.79 -14.42
C HIS A 547 -3.15 -5.09 -15.01
N ARG A 548 -1.83 -5.24 -15.00
CA ARG A 548 -1.14 -6.49 -15.34
C ARG A 548 -1.39 -7.49 -14.21
N LEU A 549 -2.35 -8.39 -14.41
CA LEU A 549 -2.68 -9.46 -13.47
C LEU A 549 -1.89 -10.73 -13.79
N GLU A 550 -1.65 -11.53 -12.76
CA GLU A 550 -1.00 -12.84 -12.85
C GLU A 550 -1.83 -13.85 -12.04
N VAL A 551 -2.10 -15.01 -12.64
CA VAL A 551 -2.68 -16.15 -11.92
C VAL A 551 -1.54 -16.98 -11.34
N PHE A 552 -1.52 -17.22 -10.03
CA PHE A 552 -0.43 -17.95 -9.39
C PHE A 552 -0.94 -19.09 -8.50
N ARG A 553 -0.16 -20.17 -8.40
CA ARG A 553 -0.47 -21.32 -7.56
C ARG A 553 -0.10 -21.04 -6.11
N THR A 554 -0.99 -21.42 -5.18
CA THR A 554 -0.79 -21.29 -3.73
C THR A 554 -0.69 -22.66 -3.05
N PRO A 555 -0.02 -22.79 -1.90
CA PRO A 555 0.12 -24.07 -1.19
C PRO A 555 -1.18 -24.67 -0.61
N LYS A 556 -2.25 -23.89 -0.45
CA LYS A 556 -3.48 -24.33 0.29
C LYS A 556 -4.83 -23.82 -0.23
N LYS A 557 -4.85 -22.89 -1.20
CA LYS A 557 -6.09 -22.34 -1.78
C LYS A 557 -6.25 -22.67 -3.27
N GLY A 558 -5.37 -23.52 -3.81
CA GLY A 558 -5.32 -23.76 -5.25
C GLY A 558 -4.75 -22.54 -5.98
N TRP A 559 -5.44 -22.09 -7.02
CA TRP A 559 -5.06 -20.90 -7.80
C TRP A 559 -5.46 -19.60 -7.10
N ALA A 560 -4.76 -18.50 -7.41
CA ALA A 560 -4.97 -17.17 -6.88
C ALA A 560 -4.66 -16.11 -7.95
N VAL A 561 -5.03 -14.85 -7.71
CA VAL A 561 -4.66 -13.71 -8.58
C VAL A 561 -3.84 -12.70 -7.79
N ARG A 562 -2.82 -12.11 -8.43
CA ARG A 562 -2.11 -10.92 -7.94
C ARG A 562 -1.94 -9.90 -9.07
N SER A 563 -1.62 -8.65 -8.73
CA SER A 563 -1.32 -7.59 -9.69
C SER A 563 0.17 -7.24 -9.66
N TRP A 564 0.81 -7.06 -10.82
CA TRP A 564 2.15 -6.47 -10.90
C TRP A 564 2.12 -4.94 -10.76
N ASP A 565 0.98 -4.34 -11.06
CA ASP A 565 0.76 -2.91 -10.92
C ASP A 565 0.14 -2.58 -9.56
N PHE A 566 0.40 -1.37 -9.07
CA PHE A 566 -0.29 -0.86 -7.90
C PHE A 566 -1.76 -0.58 -8.23
N ILE A 567 -2.67 -0.97 -7.33
CA ILE A 567 -4.10 -0.67 -7.47
C ILE A 567 -4.51 0.32 -6.38
N PHE A 568 -5.14 1.44 -6.78
CA PHE A 568 -5.62 2.45 -5.85
C PHE A 568 -6.98 2.07 -5.24
N SER A 569 -7.23 2.50 -3.99
CA SER A 569 -8.56 2.34 -3.37
C SER A 569 -9.65 2.97 -4.25
N GLY A 570 -10.69 2.20 -4.56
CA GLY A 570 -11.79 2.58 -5.45
C GLY A 570 -11.55 2.31 -6.95
N SER A 571 -10.40 1.80 -7.38
CA SER A 571 -10.21 1.38 -8.78
C SER A 571 -11.02 0.11 -9.12
N PRO A 572 -11.68 0.03 -10.29
CA PRO A 572 -12.27 -1.22 -10.78
C PRO A 572 -11.16 -2.20 -11.19
N VAL A 573 -11.29 -3.47 -10.80
CA VAL A 573 -10.31 -4.52 -11.11
C VAL A 573 -10.81 -5.39 -12.26
N CYS A 574 -11.97 -6.03 -12.08
CA CYS A 574 -12.63 -6.85 -13.09
C CYS A 574 -14.13 -7.04 -12.77
N GLU A 575 -14.92 -7.38 -13.80
CA GLU A 575 -16.26 -7.93 -13.64
C GLU A 575 -16.17 -9.44 -13.39
N TYR A 576 -17.07 -10.03 -12.61
CA TYR A 576 -17.14 -11.50 -12.45
C TYR A 576 -17.88 -12.07 -13.65
N VAL A 577 -17.16 -12.72 -14.57
CA VAL A 577 -17.72 -13.19 -15.85
C VAL A 577 -17.78 -14.72 -15.90
N GLY A 578 -18.95 -15.21 -16.32
CA GLY A 578 -19.24 -16.61 -16.61
C GLY A 578 -20.52 -16.74 -17.43
N VAL A 579 -21.24 -17.85 -17.25
CA VAL A 579 -22.58 -18.07 -17.83
C VAL A 579 -23.64 -17.61 -16.83
N LEU A 580 -24.40 -16.59 -17.19
CA LEU A 580 -25.59 -16.13 -16.48
C LEU A 580 -26.73 -17.14 -16.64
N LYS A 581 -27.14 -17.75 -15.53
CA LYS A 581 -28.22 -18.75 -15.42
C LYS A 581 -29.25 -18.30 -14.40
N LYS A 582 -30.42 -18.95 -14.35
CA LYS A 582 -31.17 -18.97 -13.09
C LYS A 582 -30.50 -19.92 -12.11
N THR A 583 -30.68 -19.69 -10.82
CA THR A 583 -30.12 -20.56 -9.76
C THR A 583 -30.80 -21.94 -9.72
N GLU A 584 -32.05 -22.05 -10.19
CA GLU A 584 -32.75 -23.35 -10.35
C GLU A 584 -32.17 -24.26 -11.45
N ASP A 585 -31.43 -23.70 -12.44
CA ASP A 585 -30.84 -24.46 -13.56
C ASP A 585 -29.40 -24.94 -13.29
N VAL A 586 -28.90 -24.80 -12.06
CA VAL A 586 -27.50 -25.07 -11.72
C VAL A 586 -27.32 -26.54 -11.35
N ASP A 587 -26.45 -27.23 -12.09
CA ASP A 587 -26.10 -28.63 -11.84
C ASP A 587 -25.21 -28.76 -10.58
N THR A 588 -25.86 -28.96 -9.44
CA THR A 588 -25.25 -29.11 -8.12
C THR A 588 -24.38 -30.38 -7.98
N LEU A 589 -24.42 -31.30 -8.95
CA LEU A 589 -23.53 -32.45 -9.01
C LEU A 589 -22.13 -32.06 -9.54
N THR A 590 -22.01 -30.92 -10.24
CA THR A 590 -20.79 -30.51 -10.97
C THR A 590 -19.95 -29.42 -10.28
N GLY A 591 -19.89 -29.44 -8.95
CA GLY A 591 -18.85 -28.72 -8.19
C GLY A 591 -19.04 -27.21 -8.10
N ASN A 592 -19.84 -26.78 -7.12
CA ASN A 592 -20.33 -25.40 -6.91
C ASN A 592 -19.27 -24.32 -6.57
N GLU A 593 -17.99 -24.53 -6.87
CA GLU A 593 -16.87 -23.73 -6.37
C GLU A 593 -16.62 -22.41 -7.14
N TYR A 594 -17.33 -22.21 -8.27
CA TYR A 594 -17.17 -21.06 -9.17
C TYR A 594 -18.51 -20.40 -9.54
N ILE A 595 -19.53 -20.53 -8.69
CA ILE A 595 -20.82 -19.86 -8.86
C ILE A 595 -20.79 -18.55 -8.06
N PHE A 596 -21.30 -17.47 -8.64
CA PHE A 596 -21.57 -16.21 -7.95
C PHE A 596 -23.04 -15.86 -8.02
N ASP A 597 -23.75 -15.90 -6.90
CA ASP A 597 -25.18 -15.56 -6.83
C ASP A 597 -25.38 -14.02 -6.88
N ILE A 598 -26.32 -13.53 -7.69
CA ILE A 598 -26.55 -12.09 -7.91
C ILE A 598 -27.45 -11.53 -6.79
N ASP A 599 -27.00 -11.64 -5.55
CA ASP A 599 -27.70 -11.09 -4.39
C ASP A 599 -27.19 -9.69 -4.00
N CYS A 600 -27.74 -8.69 -4.69
CA CYS A 600 -27.53 -7.30 -4.27
C CYS A 600 -28.20 -6.98 -2.93
N LEU A 601 -29.27 -7.69 -2.52
CA LEU A 601 -29.98 -7.44 -1.25
C LEU A 601 -29.17 -7.86 -0.03
N GLN A 602 -28.53 -9.03 -0.02
CA GLN A 602 -27.52 -9.39 0.99
C GLN A 602 -26.31 -8.45 0.94
N THR A 603 -25.89 -8.06 -0.26
CA THR A 603 -24.79 -7.11 -0.47
C THR A 603 -25.08 -5.72 0.13
N MET A 604 -26.35 -5.30 0.15
CA MET A 604 -26.85 -4.08 0.82
C MET A 604 -27.03 -4.28 2.34
N ARG A 605 -27.68 -5.38 2.75
CA ARG A 605 -28.09 -5.67 4.14
C ARG A 605 -26.92 -5.80 5.11
N GLY A 606 -25.74 -6.23 4.65
CA GLY A 606 -24.51 -6.23 5.46
C GLY A 606 -24.48 -7.29 6.57
N LEU A 607 -24.75 -8.55 6.21
CA LEU A 607 -24.70 -9.67 7.15
C LEU A 607 -23.25 -10.05 7.52
N GLU A 608 -23.09 -10.48 8.79
CA GLU A 608 -21.90 -11.08 9.42
C GLU A 608 -20.51 -10.70 8.86
N GLY A 609 -20.20 -9.39 8.87
CA GLY A 609 -18.84 -8.87 8.64
C GLY A 609 -18.72 -7.92 7.46
N ARG A 610 -19.71 -7.90 6.55
CA ARG A 610 -19.85 -6.83 5.55
C ARG A 610 -20.54 -5.65 6.21
N GLU A 611 -19.89 -4.48 6.29
CA GLU A 611 -20.54 -3.29 6.86
C GLU A 611 -21.80 -2.92 6.05
N ARG A 612 -22.93 -2.73 6.75
CA ARG A 612 -24.21 -2.34 6.14
C ARG A 612 -24.01 -1.05 5.33
N ARG A 613 -24.37 -1.10 4.06
CA ARG A 613 -24.22 0.05 3.15
C ARG A 613 -25.31 1.07 3.50
N LEU A 614 -24.88 2.30 3.81
CA LEU A 614 -25.77 3.36 4.31
C LEU A 614 -26.11 4.36 3.22
N ARG A 615 -27.23 4.12 2.51
CA ARG A 615 -28.06 5.18 1.90
C ARG A 615 -29.41 4.63 1.42
N ASP A 616 -30.48 5.39 1.60
CA ASP A 616 -31.77 5.07 0.98
C ASP A 616 -31.70 5.25 -0.55
N VAL A 617 -32.11 4.22 -1.31
CA VAL A 617 -32.16 4.26 -2.77
C VAL A 617 -33.58 4.58 -3.24
N SER A 618 -33.81 5.80 -3.72
CA SER A 618 -35.06 6.17 -4.39
C SER A 618 -35.14 5.51 -5.77
N LEU A 619 -35.87 4.40 -5.89
CA LEU A 619 -36.09 3.72 -7.16
C LEU A 619 -37.08 4.50 -8.07
N PRO A 620 -36.96 4.42 -9.42
CA PRO A 620 -37.77 5.23 -10.33
C PRO A 620 -39.29 4.93 -10.33
N ASN A 621 -39.74 3.84 -9.73
CA ASN A 621 -41.12 3.34 -9.82
C ASN A 621 -42.04 3.79 -8.67
N GLY A 622 -41.60 4.69 -7.79
CA GLY A 622 -42.45 5.27 -6.73
C GLY A 622 -42.75 4.34 -5.53
N GLU A 623 -42.61 3.03 -5.71
CA GLU A 623 -42.52 2.06 -4.62
C GLU A 623 -41.24 2.28 -3.82
N THR A 624 -41.34 3.13 -2.79
CA THR A 624 -40.54 2.94 -1.58
C THR A 624 -40.90 1.57 -1.05
N ILE A 625 -40.03 0.57 -1.24
CA ILE A 625 -40.20 -0.75 -0.60
C ILE A 625 -40.30 -0.48 0.91
N PRO A 626 -41.46 -0.74 1.56
CA PRO A 626 -41.54 -0.62 3.00
C PRO A 626 -40.54 -1.62 3.57
N PHE A 627 -39.72 -1.19 4.54
CA PHE A 627 -38.76 -2.08 5.19
C PHE A 627 -39.47 -2.98 6.22
N GLU A 628 -40.57 -3.62 5.79
CA GLU A 628 -41.23 -4.69 6.53
C GLU A 628 -40.22 -5.81 6.78
N GLU A 629 -40.23 -6.34 8.00
CA GLU A 629 -39.38 -7.46 8.44
C GLU A 629 -39.85 -8.81 7.87
N SER A 630 -40.22 -8.82 6.59
CA SER A 630 -40.52 -10.01 5.81
C SER A 630 -39.26 -10.87 5.71
N LYS A 631 -39.21 -11.91 6.56
CA LYS A 631 -38.25 -13.02 6.50
C LYS A 631 -38.50 -13.86 5.24
N SER A 632 -38.29 -13.25 4.09
CA SER A 632 -38.09 -13.95 2.83
C SER A 632 -36.62 -14.32 2.72
N ASP A 633 -36.31 -15.57 3.05
CA ASP A 633 -35.07 -16.24 2.66
C ASP A 633 -35.13 -16.54 1.16
N SER A 634 -35.29 -15.47 0.36
CA SER A 634 -35.46 -15.56 -1.09
C SER A 634 -34.13 -15.93 -1.72
N VAL A 635 -33.97 -17.21 -2.05
CA VAL A 635 -32.85 -17.72 -2.86
C VAL A 635 -32.69 -16.83 -4.10
N PRO A 636 -31.47 -16.32 -4.39
CA PRO A 636 -31.26 -15.42 -5.52
C PRO A 636 -31.73 -16.06 -6.83
N GLU A 637 -32.54 -15.34 -7.62
CA GLU A 637 -33.14 -15.90 -8.85
C GLU A 637 -32.10 -16.23 -9.92
N PHE A 638 -31.00 -15.47 -9.97
CA PHE A 638 -29.94 -15.61 -10.97
C PHE A 638 -28.55 -15.70 -10.35
N CYS A 639 -27.67 -16.41 -11.04
CA CYS A 639 -26.26 -16.60 -10.68
C CYS A 639 -25.37 -16.56 -11.93
N ILE A 640 -24.07 -16.38 -11.70
CA ILE A 640 -23.02 -16.40 -12.72
C ILE A 640 -22.16 -17.65 -12.49
N ASP A 641 -22.32 -18.66 -13.34
CA ASP A 641 -21.53 -19.89 -13.34
C ASP A 641 -20.23 -19.68 -14.13
N ALA A 642 -19.11 -19.54 -13.43
CA ALA A 642 -17.77 -19.50 -14.01
C ALA A 642 -17.04 -20.86 -13.96
N GLY A 643 -17.75 -21.96 -13.69
CA GLY A 643 -17.19 -23.31 -13.54
C GLY A 643 -16.46 -23.78 -14.79
N ARG A 644 -17.16 -23.83 -15.93
CA ARG A 644 -16.58 -24.28 -17.22
C ARG A 644 -16.12 -23.15 -18.14
N SER A 645 -16.69 -21.96 -18.01
CA SER A 645 -16.38 -20.82 -18.87
C SER A 645 -16.45 -19.51 -18.07
N GLY A 646 -15.39 -18.70 -18.09
CA GLY A 646 -15.36 -17.45 -17.32
C GLY A 646 -14.06 -16.67 -17.44
N ASN A 647 -13.96 -15.49 -16.84
CA ASN A 647 -12.75 -14.66 -16.87
C ASN A 647 -11.83 -14.91 -15.66
N VAL A 648 -10.79 -14.08 -15.51
CA VAL A 648 -9.83 -14.14 -14.39
C VAL A 648 -10.47 -14.09 -12.99
N ALA A 649 -11.67 -13.51 -12.84
CA ALA A 649 -12.31 -13.31 -11.54
C ALA A 649 -12.59 -14.64 -10.80
N ARG A 650 -12.80 -15.74 -11.54
CA ARG A 650 -12.97 -17.10 -11.00
C ARG A 650 -11.78 -17.58 -10.17
N PHE A 651 -10.60 -16.98 -10.31
CA PHE A 651 -9.38 -17.33 -9.59
C PHE A 651 -9.11 -16.42 -8.38
N ILE A 652 -9.99 -15.44 -8.08
CA ILE A 652 -9.81 -14.49 -6.98
C ILE A 652 -10.34 -15.14 -5.68
N ASN A 653 -9.44 -15.33 -4.71
CA ASN A 653 -9.71 -16.13 -3.51
C ASN A 653 -10.54 -15.39 -2.44
N HIS A 654 -11.11 -16.18 -1.53
CA HIS A 654 -11.67 -15.67 -0.29
C HIS A 654 -10.58 -15.09 0.63
N SER A 655 -10.88 -13.96 1.27
CA SER A 655 -10.27 -13.58 2.54
C SER A 655 -11.29 -13.02 3.52
N CYS A 656 -11.11 -13.31 4.82
CA CYS A 656 -11.85 -12.68 5.91
C CYS A 656 -11.41 -11.22 6.16
N THR A 657 -10.24 -10.82 5.67
CA THR A 657 -9.73 -9.43 5.73
C THR A 657 -9.43 -8.92 4.31
N PRO A 658 -10.42 -8.93 3.40
CA PRO A 658 -10.22 -8.81 1.96
C PRO A 658 -9.72 -7.44 1.52
N ASN A 659 -9.09 -7.37 0.35
CA ASN A 659 -8.61 -6.12 -0.27
C ASN A 659 -9.43 -5.68 -1.49
N LEU A 660 -10.30 -6.55 -2.02
CA LEU A 660 -11.36 -6.21 -2.95
C LEU A 660 -12.73 -6.26 -2.27
N PHE A 661 -13.71 -5.54 -2.83
CA PHE A 661 -15.12 -5.64 -2.47
C PHE A 661 -15.99 -5.76 -3.72
N VAL A 662 -17.17 -6.37 -3.55
CA VAL A 662 -18.18 -6.53 -4.61
C VAL A 662 -19.08 -5.31 -4.68
N GLN A 663 -19.30 -4.81 -5.89
CA GLN A 663 -20.25 -3.75 -6.20
C GLN A 663 -21.23 -4.22 -7.28
N CYS A 664 -22.52 -4.19 -6.99
CA CYS A 664 -23.55 -4.31 -8.02
C CYS A 664 -23.54 -3.05 -8.90
N VAL A 665 -23.48 -3.22 -10.22
CA VAL A 665 -23.47 -2.14 -11.21
C VAL A 665 -24.59 -2.35 -12.24
N LEU A 666 -25.40 -1.32 -12.46
CA LEU A 666 -26.43 -1.29 -13.50
C LEU A 666 -26.02 -0.30 -14.60
N SER A 667 -26.28 -0.65 -15.87
CA SER A 667 -25.89 0.16 -17.03
C SER A 667 -26.84 0.02 -18.21
N SER A 668 -27.07 -1.20 -18.70
CA SER A 668 -28.04 -1.50 -19.76
C SER A 668 -29.48 -1.35 -19.26
N HIS A 669 -29.86 -2.15 -18.26
CA HIS A 669 -31.17 -2.19 -17.61
C HIS A 669 -31.12 -1.64 -16.17
N GLN A 670 -32.30 -1.60 -15.52
CA GLN A 670 -32.48 -1.25 -14.12
C GLN A 670 -32.90 -2.43 -13.22
N ASP A 671 -33.12 -3.63 -13.77
CA ASP A 671 -33.40 -4.83 -12.98
C ASP A 671 -32.18 -5.23 -12.14
N ILE A 672 -32.31 -5.16 -10.81
CA ILE A 672 -31.22 -5.40 -9.86
C ILE A 672 -30.84 -6.88 -9.75
N ARG A 673 -31.76 -7.80 -10.06
CA ARG A 673 -31.53 -9.27 -10.00
C ARG A 673 -30.54 -9.76 -11.05
N LEU A 674 -30.24 -8.91 -12.03
CA LEU A 674 -29.34 -9.16 -13.16
C LEU A 674 -28.17 -8.16 -13.19
N ALA A 675 -27.89 -7.50 -12.05
CA ALA A 675 -26.83 -6.50 -11.98
C ALA A 675 -25.44 -7.09 -12.27
N ARG A 676 -24.57 -6.29 -12.90
CA ARG A 676 -23.18 -6.67 -13.15
C ARG A 676 -22.42 -6.72 -11.82
N VAL A 677 -21.80 -7.85 -11.55
CA VAL A 677 -20.98 -8.09 -10.35
C VAL A 677 -19.57 -7.58 -10.62
N VAL A 678 -19.20 -6.42 -10.09
CA VAL A 678 -17.88 -5.81 -10.35
C VAL A 678 -17.05 -5.77 -9.06
N LEU A 679 -15.80 -6.23 -9.16
CA LEU A 679 -14.82 -6.17 -8.08
C LEU A 679 -14.04 -4.86 -8.13
N PHE A 680 -14.06 -4.12 -7.02
CA PHE A 680 -13.32 -2.88 -6.81
C PHE A 680 -12.30 -3.06 -5.70
N ALA A 681 -11.16 -2.36 -5.79
CA ALA A 681 -10.20 -2.31 -4.69
C ALA A 681 -10.80 -1.54 -3.50
N ALA A 682 -10.87 -2.18 -2.33
CA ALA A 682 -11.20 -1.51 -1.08
C ALA A 682 -10.01 -0.63 -0.63
N ASP A 683 -8.81 -1.16 -0.81
CA ASP A 683 -7.57 -0.62 -0.25
C ASP A 683 -6.64 -0.06 -1.33
N ASN A 684 -5.55 0.56 -0.88
CA ASN A 684 -4.34 0.71 -1.68
C ASN A 684 -3.57 -0.61 -1.68
N ILE A 685 -3.35 -1.22 -2.85
CA ILE A 685 -2.83 -2.59 -2.99
C ILE A 685 -1.43 -2.55 -3.63
N PRO A 686 -0.35 -2.80 -2.85
CA PRO A 686 0.99 -3.09 -3.34
C PRO A 686 1.05 -4.14 -4.48
N PRO A 687 2.02 -4.02 -5.41
CA PRO A 687 2.36 -5.10 -6.32
C PRO A 687 2.61 -6.45 -5.63
N LEU A 688 2.25 -7.51 -6.34
CA LEU A 688 2.34 -8.92 -5.97
C LEU A 688 1.56 -9.36 -4.72
N GLN A 689 0.84 -8.45 -4.05
CA GLN A 689 -0.16 -8.84 -3.05
C GLN A 689 -1.31 -9.62 -3.73
N GLU A 690 -1.75 -10.70 -3.08
CA GLU A 690 -2.91 -11.48 -3.53
C GLU A 690 -4.19 -10.64 -3.49
N LEU A 691 -4.96 -10.69 -4.58
CA LEU A 691 -6.28 -10.08 -4.67
C LEU A 691 -7.32 -11.03 -4.08
N THR A 692 -8.14 -10.54 -3.16
CA THR A 692 -9.13 -11.33 -2.42
C THR A 692 -10.37 -10.52 -2.09
N TYR A 693 -11.56 -11.14 -2.19
CA TYR A 693 -12.81 -10.58 -1.68
C TYR A 693 -13.39 -11.48 -0.57
N ASP A 694 -14.32 -10.96 0.23
CA ASP A 694 -15.12 -11.81 1.11
C ASP A 694 -16.23 -12.48 0.29
N TYR A 695 -16.25 -13.82 0.26
CA TYR A 695 -17.27 -14.59 -0.44
C TYR A 695 -18.64 -14.45 0.24
N GLY A 696 -18.69 -14.20 1.56
CA GLY A 696 -19.92 -13.93 2.30
C GLY A 696 -20.81 -15.14 2.56
N TYR A 697 -20.33 -16.37 2.30
CA TYR A 697 -21.06 -17.58 2.71
C TYR A 697 -21.38 -17.54 4.22
N VAL A 698 -22.58 -17.95 4.60
CA VAL A 698 -22.97 -18.18 6.00
C VAL A 698 -22.35 -19.50 6.48
N LEU A 699 -21.92 -19.58 7.74
CA LEU A 699 -21.37 -20.82 8.28
C LEU A 699 -22.44 -21.92 8.35
N ASP A 700 -22.02 -23.16 8.09
CA ASP A 700 -22.90 -24.34 8.13
C ASP A 700 -24.05 -24.34 7.09
N SER A 701 -24.02 -23.42 6.12
CA SER A 701 -25.07 -23.25 5.09
C SER A 701 -25.02 -24.26 3.93
N VAL A 702 -23.88 -24.91 3.70
CA VAL A 702 -23.70 -25.81 2.55
C VAL A 702 -23.94 -27.26 2.99
N MET A 703 -24.97 -27.88 2.42
CA MET A 703 -25.29 -29.30 2.66
C MET A 703 -24.61 -30.20 1.62
N GLY A 704 -24.12 -31.36 2.05
CA GLY A 704 -23.59 -32.41 1.19
C GLY A 704 -24.69 -33.36 0.67
N PRO A 705 -24.40 -34.18 -0.36
CA PRO A 705 -25.36 -35.16 -0.90
C PRO A 705 -25.83 -36.23 0.11
N ASP A 706 -25.12 -36.38 1.22
CA ASP A 706 -25.44 -37.29 2.33
C ASP A 706 -26.33 -36.66 3.41
N GLY A 707 -26.85 -35.45 3.16
CA GLY A 707 -27.71 -34.72 4.09
C GLY A 707 -26.97 -34.13 5.30
N LYS A 708 -25.63 -34.10 5.31
CA LYS A 708 -24.82 -33.49 6.38
C LYS A 708 -24.26 -32.15 5.94
N ILE A 709 -23.93 -31.30 6.91
CA ILE A 709 -23.29 -30.01 6.65
C ILE A 709 -21.86 -30.25 6.13
N LYS A 710 -21.58 -29.81 4.91
CA LYS A 710 -20.24 -29.78 4.32
C LYS A 710 -19.49 -28.58 4.89
N ARG A 711 -18.30 -28.81 5.46
CA ARG A 711 -17.47 -27.75 6.07
C ARG A 711 -16.18 -27.57 5.29
N VAL A 712 -15.75 -26.32 5.06
CA VAL A 712 -14.49 -26.01 4.36
C VAL A 712 -13.65 -25.04 5.19
N GLN A 713 -12.40 -25.41 5.46
CA GLN A 713 -11.48 -24.61 6.28
C GLN A 713 -10.96 -23.39 5.52
N CYS A 714 -10.88 -22.24 6.20
CA CYS A 714 -10.33 -21.01 5.63
C CYS A 714 -8.81 -20.95 5.82
N TYR A 715 -8.11 -20.71 4.71
CA TYR A 715 -6.65 -20.55 4.65
C TYR A 715 -6.24 -19.13 4.20
N CYS A 716 -7.04 -18.10 4.51
CA CYS A 716 -6.74 -16.72 4.08
C CYS A 716 -5.55 -16.06 4.80
N GLY A 717 -5.15 -16.57 5.97
CA GLY A 717 -4.01 -16.07 6.76
C GLY A 717 -4.26 -14.78 7.56
N GLY A 718 -5.41 -14.13 7.43
CA GLY A 718 -5.74 -12.93 8.21
C GLY A 718 -5.87 -13.20 9.72
N ALA A 719 -5.54 -12.20 10.55
CA ALA A 719 -5.63 -12.30 12.01
C ALA A 719 -7.06 -12.67 12.46
N ASP A 720 -8.04 -11.88 12.03
CA ASP A 720 -9.48 -12.07 12.28
C ASP A 720 -10.11 -13.17 11.39
N CYS A 721 -9.34 -14.17 10.96
CA CYS A 721 -9.84 -15.26 10.13
C CYS A 721 -10.87 -16.11 10.91
N ARG A 722 -12.11 -16.16 10.41
CA ARG A 722 -13.23 -16.98 10.93
C ARG A 722 -13.06 -18.50 10.81
N LYS A 723 -11.86 -18.95 10.43
CA LYS A 723 -11.38 -20.35 10.28
C LYS A 723 -12.15 -21.24 9.28
N ARG A 724 -13.30 -20.81 8.74
CA ARG A 724 -14.11 -21.51 7.73
C ARG A 724 -14.51 -20.62 6.56
N LEU A 725 -14.60 -21.20 5.36
CA LEU A 725 -15.36 -20.62 4.25
C LEU A 725 -16.85 -20.82 4.51
N TYR A 726 -17.26 -22.06 4.80
CA TYR A 726 -18.59 -22.46 5.21
C TYR A 726 -18.57 -23.68 6.13
#